data_AF-A0A2T7TEX0-F1
#
_entry.id   AF-A0A2T7TEX0-F1
#
_cell.length_a   1.000
_cell.length_b   1.000
_cell.length_c   1.000
_cell.angle_alpha   90.00
_cell.angle_beta   90.00
_cell.angle_gamma   90.00
#
_symmetry.space_group_name_H-M   'P 1'
#
loop_
_entity.id
_entity.type
_entity.pdbx_description
1 polymer ?
#
loop_
_entity_poly.entity_id
_entity_poly.type
_entity_poly.pdbx_seq_one_letter_code
_entity_poly.pdbx_strand_id
1 'polypeptide(L)'
;MEPAQIRQLMEDQLKHSRRLQARIQELEDERHAPLAVAGMSLRLPGGLDTPDAYWDFLRGEGTADSEIPEDRPGLRGVYDPVPGKPGRSYVDRAGFLADISHFDAEFFGISQREAKLLDPQQRMLLETAWEAMERAGIAVRRSDRLDVGVYLGMMASEYGERLEDRSDLTRIDPYFTTGGGLCFGAGRISHVMGFRGPVLSVDTACSSSLSALHLAVRALRDGECRYALVCGSNLLLSASLMVSLCQTRAVSPDGRSKSFLASADGYGRGEGVGAIVLMRLDDAEKEGRPVLATIRGSAVNHDGAASGLTAPNGPAQQEVFRAALADARVGPGELGYVEAHGTGTALGDPIEVGALDEVVGAAVRERGVPLPIGSVKARLGHLEAASGIAAVIKTVLMLKHGEIPAALPDDGAELNPHIPWDRLAVTVPRRAQPWPLPRKVAGVNSFGMSGTNAHVVLEAYEPAGGPPPAVTGRPELLTLSAKDPVALAELVGAVSGYLKRTDEAQLPSLCHTLRTGRAAFAYRVAVTGTTAGELTEGLDAAQNRGPATARRESALRAAVLRFSGDEARLAEGFAELADTFPAAAAGLAVEGQGPGGALARLVGRFGIRVRPEHDAGAGEPARLEWETAEGESSVPLVGHDRGTAPGLLLAALAALFRAGADLRFGELGAAGTRLLGDLPTYPFQRKRFWIDEPLVGAGGGRQDSAVAARGHRAPAPADREAVRAYLMAVLTEALQASEEPDADGSFLDAGGDSFLSVLFITKVEENYRLGLTAEELPLDLPLGEFFGRLADDIADQARTAGADGREEGA
;
A
#
# COMPACT_ATOMS: atom_id res chain seq x y z
N MET A 1 -20.22 7.70 64.48
CA MET A 1 -19.18 8.26 63.61
C MET A 1 -19.09 9.73 63.94
N GLU A 2 -17.90 10.23 64.28
CA GLU A 2 -17.71 11.65 64.62
C GLU A 2 -17.91 12.54 63.37
N PRO A 3 -18.40 13.79 63.50
CA PRO A 3 -18.60 14.70 62.37
C PRO A 3 -17.35 14.89 61.49
N ALA A 4 -16.15 14.81 62.09
CA ALA A 4 -14.88 14.87 61.36
C ALA A 4 -14.63 13.62 60.48
N GLN A 5 -15.02 12.43 60.96
CA GLN A 5 -14.92 11.18 60.20
C GLN A 5 -15.91 11.17 59.02
N ILE A 6 -17.12 11.71 59.22
CA ILE A 6 -18.11 11.86 58.14
C ILE A 6 -17.59 12.82 57.07
N ARG A 7 -16.99 13.96 57.46
CA ARG A 7 -16.41 14.93 56.52
C ARG A 7 -15.27 14.35 55.70
N GLN A 8 -14.35 13.63 56.35
CA GLN A 8 -13.25 12.94 55.67
C GLN A 8 -13.77 11.90 54.67
N LEU A 9 -14.75 11.09 55.08
CA LEU A 9 -15.37 10.11 54.19
C LEU A 9 -16.05 10.76 52.99
N MET A 10 -16.75 11.90 53.18
CA MET A 10 -17.36 12.65 52.08
C MET A 10 -16.32 13.23 51.12
N GLU A 11 -15.20 13.76 51.62
CA GLU A 11 -14.10 14.27 50.81
C GLU A 11 -13.43 13.16 49.98
N ASP A 12 -13.22 11.99 50.59
CA ASP A 12 -12.64 10.83 49.90
C ASP A 12 -13.60 10.27 48.85
N GLN A 13 -14.91 10.24 49.12
CA GLN A 13 -15.94 9.88 48.13
C GLN A 13 -16.01 10.89 46.97
N LEU A 14 -15.90 12.19 47.25
CA LEU A 14 -15.86 13.23 46.21
C LEU A 14 -14.62 13.09 45.31
N LYS A 15 -13.44 12.83 45.90
CA LYS A 15 -12.20 12.57 45.14
C LYS A 15 -12.33 11.31 44.29
N HIS A 16 -12.88 10.24 44.85
CA HIS A 16 -13.09 8.99 44.12
C HIS A 16 -14.08 9.18 42.97
N SER A 17 -15.21 9.86 43.20
CA SER A 17 -16.19 10.19 42.17
C SER A 17 -15.58 11.02 41.04
N ARG A 18 -14.80 12.06 41.35
CA ARG A 18 -14.08 12.86 40.33
C ARG A 18 -13.10 12.01 39.53
N ARG A 19 -12.35 11.11 40.17
CA ARG A 19 -11.41 10.21 39.49
C ARG A 19 -12.14 9.23 38.56
N LEU A 20 -13.27 8.67 38.99
CA LEU A 20 -14.10 7.81 38.15
C LEU A 20 -14.69 8.58 36.97
N GLN A 21 -15.20 9.79 37.18
CA GLN A 21 -15.70 10.65 36.12
C GLN A 21 -14.60 10.99 35.10
N ALA A 22 -13.39 11.31 35.56
CA ALA A 22 -12.26 11.58 34.67
C ALA A 22 -11.89 10.33 33.86
N ARG A 23 -11.89 9.14 34.49
CA ARG A 23 -11.60 7.88 33.79
C ARG A 23 -12.70 7.50 32.80
N ILE A 24 -13.97 7.75 33.12
CA ILE A 24 -15.08 7.54 32.17
C ILE A 24 -14.91 8.47 30.97
N GLN A 25 -14.63 9.75 31.20
CA GLN A 25 -14.41 10.71 30.12
C GLN A 25 -13.22 10.30 29.23
N GLU A 26 -12.09 9.91 29.83
CA GLU A 26 -10.91 9.43 29.11
C GLU A 26 -11.24 8.20 28.25
N LEU A 27 -11.93 7.20 28.81
CA LEU A 27 -12.37 6.01 28.05
C LEU A 27 -13.35 6.36 26.93
N GLU A 28 -14.24 7.33 27.16
CA GLU A 28 -15.14 7.81 26.12
C GLU A 28 -14.40 8.56 25.01
N ASP A 29 -13.38 9.34 25.35
CA ASP A 29 -12.56 10.06 24.37
C ASP A 29 -11.68 9.08 23.57
N GLU A 30 -11.12 8.05 24.21
CA GLU A 30 -10.42 6.92 23.56
C GLU A 30 -11.35 6.20 22.57
N ARG A 31 -12.60 5.90 22.97
CA ARG A 31 -13.60 5.21 22.13
C ARG A 31 -13.99 6.01 20.89
N HIS A 32 -13.92 7.33 20.95
CA HIS A 32 -14.27 8.23 19.85
C HIS A 32 -13.05 8.96 19.27
N ALA A 33 -11.84 8.47 19.56
CA ALA A 33 -10.61 9.11 19.11
C ALA A 33 -10.60 9.23 17.57
N PRO A 34 -10.24 10.41 17.03
CA PRO A 34 -10.11 10.60 15.59
C PRO A 34 -8.94 9.79 15.05
N LEU A 35 -9.13 9.24 13.85
CA LEU A 35 -8.09 8.48 13.16
C LEU A 35 -7.59 9.28 11.96
N ALA A 36 -6.27 9.40 11.83
CA ALA A 36 -5.64 10.05 10.69
C ALA A 36 -5.66 9.15 9.46
N VAL A 37 -6.05 9.70 8.31
CA VAL A 37 -5.72 9.14 7.00
C VAL A 37 -4.30 9.56 6.67
N ALA A 38 -3.33 8.66 6.84
CA ALA A 38 -1.91 8.98 6.75
C ALA A 38 -1.34 8.84 5.33
N GLY A 39 -1.90 7.94 4.52
CA GLY A 39 -1.48 7.71 3.14
C GLY A 39 -2.60 7.11 2.32
N MET A 40 -2.54 7.26 0.99
CA MET A 40 -3.54 6.73 0.06
C MET A 40 -2.93 6.43 -1.31
N SER A 41 -3.43 5.39 -1.98
CA SER A 41 -3.14 5.09 -3.38
C SER A 41 -4.39 4.54 -4.07
N LEU A 42 -4.45 4.66 -5.40
CA LEU A 42 -5.59 4.26 -6.21
C LEU A 42 -5.18 3.98 -7.65
N ARG A 43 -5.92 3.05 -8.29
CA ARG A 43 -5.95 2.75 -9.74
C ARG A 43 -7.42 2.80 -10.14
N LEU A 44 -7.81 3.77 -10.96
CA LEU A 44 -9.18 4.00 -11.41
C LEU A 44 -9.25 4.10 -12.95
N PRO A 45 -10.44 3.95 -13.56
CA PRO A 45 -10.61 4.01 -15.01
C PRO A 45 -10.12 5.34 -15.59
N GLY A 46 -9.77 5.35 -16.88
CA GLY A 46 -9.23 6.55 -17.54
C GLY A 46 -7.74 6.82 -17.27
N GLY A 47 -7.00 5.81 -16.79
CA GLY A 47 -5.55 5.93 -16.53
C GLY A 47 -5.23 6.71 -15.25
N LEU A 48 -6.19 6.79 -14.32
CA LEU A 48 -6.03 7.50 -13.05
C LEU A 48 -5.27 6.63 -12.06
N ASP A 49 -3.98 6.87 -11.90
CA ASP A 49 -3.05 6.07 -11.11
C ASP A 49 -2.41 6.86 -9.95
N THR A 50 -2.88 8.06 -9.65
CA THR A 50 -2.45 8.82 -8.47
C THR A 50 -3.60 9.62 -7.88
N PRO A 51 -3.56 9.94 -6.58
CA PRO A 51 -4.53 10.84 -5.97
C PRO A 51 -4.60 12.22 -6.64
N ASP A 52 -3.46 12.74 -7.12
CA ASP A 52 -3.40 14.04 -7.80
C ASP A 52 -4.05 13.97 -9.19
N ALA A 53 -3.78 12.92 -9.99
CA ALA A 53 -4.47 12.70 -11.26
C ALA A 53 -5.98 12.55 -11.07
N TYR A 54 -6.40 11.87 -9.99
CA TYR A 54 -7.82 11.77 -9.66
C TYR A 54 -8.42 13.13 -9.28
N TRP A 55 -7.71 13.95 -8.51
CA TRP A 55 -8.16 15.31 -8.21
C TRP A 55 -8.33 16.17 -9.46
N ASP A 56 -7.36 16.15 -10.38
CA ASP A 56 -7.48 16.89 -11.65
C ASP A 56 -8.65 16.38 -12.51
N PHE A 57 -8.89 15.07 -12.53
CA PHE A 57 -10.07 14.49 -13.17
C PHE A 57 -11.39 15.00 -12.54
N LEU A 58 -11.45 15.06 -11.21
CA LEU A 58 -12.64 15.52 -10.47
C LEU A 58 -12.96 17.00 -10.75
N ARG A 59 -11.95 17.84 -10.99
CA ARG A 59 -12.14 19.25 -11.37
C ARG A 59 -12.57 19.43 -12.83
N GLY A 60 -12.31 18.45 -13.69
CA GLY A 60 -12.77 18.45 -15.08
C GLY A 60 -14.24 18.03 -15.24
N GLU A 61 -14.71 17.91 -16.47
CA GLU A 61 -16.09 17.51 -16.81
C GLU A 61 -16.20 16.08 -17.39
N GLY A 62 -15.08 15.42 -17.67
CA GLY A 62 -15.04 14.13 -18.38
C GLY A 62 -15.49 12.90 -17.56
N THR A 63 -16.00 11.88 -18.23
CA THR A 63 -16.27 10.55 -17.67
C THR A 63 -15.15 9.58 -18.03
N ALA A 64 -14.98 8.53 -17.22
CA ALA A 64 -13.95 7.52 -17.41
C ALA A 64 -14.47 6.21 -18.03
N ASP A 65 -15.69 6.23 -18.59
CA ASP A 65 -16.27 5.07 -19.28
C ASP A 65 -15.68 4.88 -20.68
N SER A 66 -15.43 3.62 -21.05
CA SER A 66 -14.97 3.20 -22.36
C SER A 66 -15.75 1.99 -22.86
N GLU A 67 -15.60 1.67 -24.14
CA GLU A 67 -16.09 0.39 -24.67
C GLU A 67 -15.32 -0.78 -24.03
N ILE A 68 -15.92 -1.98 -24.04
CA ILE A 68 -15.27 -3.21 -23.56
C ILE A 68 -13.91 -3.41 -24.28
N PRO A 69 -12.77 -3.41 -23.56
CA PRO A 69 -11.45 -3.55 -24.17
C PRO A 69 -11.26 -4.87 -24.93
N GLU A 70 -10.35 -4.87 -25.90
CA GLU A 70 -10.05 -6.04 -26.73
C GLU A 70 -9.53 -7.24 -25.91
N ASP A 71 -8.86 -6.96 -24.78
CA ASP A 71 -8.34 -7.99 -23.87
C ASP A 71 -9.42 -8.68 -23.02
N ARG A 72 -10.71 -8.36 -23.22
CA ARG A 72 -11.88 -8.99 -22.57
C ARG A 72 -12.78 -9.75 -23.57
N PRO A 73 -12.27 -10.75 -24.31
CA PRO A 73 -13.04 -11.41 -25.38
C PRO A 73 -14.33 -12.08 -24.89
N GLY A 74 -14.37 -12.59 -23.65
CA GLY A 74 -15.57 -13.17 -23.05
C GLY A 74 -16.72 -12.18 -22.86
N LEU A 75 -16.41 -10.95 -22.41
CA LEU A 75 -17.41 -9.89 -22.27
C LEU A 75 -17.90 -9.40 -23.64
N ARG A 76 -16.98 -9.23 -24.59
CA ARG A 76 -17.33 -8.84 -25.97
C ARG A 76 -18.21 -9.89 -26.66
N GLY A 77 -17.93 -11.17 -26.44
CA GLY A 77 -18.63 -12.29 -27.08
C GLY A 77 -20.10 -12.43 -26.69
N VAL A 78 -20.51 -11.88 -25.55
CA VAL A 78 -21.91 -11.92 -25.07
C VAL A 78 -22.70 -10.65 -25.39
N TYR A 79 -22.09 -9.61 -25.95
CA TYR A 79 -22.80 -8.37 -26.28
C TYR A 79 -23.83 -8.57 -27.39
N ASP A 80 -25.04 -8.03 -27.18
CA ASP A 80 -26.09 -7.87 -28.17
C ASP A 80 -26.96 -6.66 -27.76
N PRO A 81 -27.06 -5.60 -28.57
CA PRO A 81 -27.71 -4.35 -28.18
C PRO A 81 -29.23 -4.50 -27.93
N VAL A 82 -29.84 -5.65 -28.23
CA VAL A 82 -31.27 -5.92 -27.96
C VAL A 82 -31.46 -6.44 -26.53
N PRO A 83 -32.11 -5.68 -25.62
CA PRO A 83 -32.33 -6.12 -24.25
C PRO A 83 -33.21 -7.36 -24.15
N GLY A 84 -32.94 -8.21 -23.16
CA GLY A 84 -33.78 -9.38 -22.82
C GLY A 84 -33.49 -10.66 -23.59
N LYS A 85 -32.49 -10.67 -24.49
CA LYS A 85 -32.03 -11.91 -25.13
C LYS A 85 -31.34 -12.83 -24.11
N PRO A 86 -31.76 -14.10 -23.97
CA PRO A 86 -31.08 -15.06 -23.09
C PRO A 86 -29.59 -15.20 -23.44
N GLY A 87 -28.74 -15.23 -22.42
CA GLY A 87 -27.28 -15.37 -22.60
C GLY A 87 -26.57 -14.13 -23.16
N ARG A 88 -27.24 -12.97 -23.27
CA ARG A 88 -26.66 -11.74 -23.83
C ARG A 88 -26.63 -10.59 -22.84
N SER A 89 -25.62 -9.72 -23.00
CA SER A 89 -25.52 -8.40 -22.36
C SER A 89 -25.93 -7.33 -23.37
N TYR A 90 -26.76 -6.36 -22.98
CA TYR A 90 -27.10 -5.22 -23.85
C TYR A 90 -26.16 -4.02 -23.67
N VAL A 91 -25.14 -4.14 -22.83
CA VAL A 91 -24.21 -3.07 -22.50
C VAL A 91 -22.82 -3.42 -23.02
N ASP A 92 -22.20 -2.47 -23.73
CA ASP A 92 -20.84 -2.52 -24.25
C ASP A 92 -19.90 -1.47 -23.65
N ARG A 93 -20.35 -0.72 -22.64
CA ARG A 93 -19.57 0.32 -21.95
C ARG A 93 -19.51 0.13 -20.44
N ALA A 94 -18.37 0.44 -19.85
CA ALA A 94 -18.14 0.49 -18.40
C ALA A 94 -16.88 1.32 -18.10
N GLY A 95 -16.61 1.59 -16.82
CA GLY A 95 -15.31 2.15 -16.40
C GLY A 95 -14.25 1.05 -16.34
N PHE A 96 -13.42 0.90 -17.38
CA PHE A 96 -12.35 -0.11 -17.40
C PHE A 96 -10.99 0.46 -16.98
N LEU A 97 -10.21 -0.35 -16.26
CA LEU A 97 -8.79 -0.10 -16.05
C LEU A 97 -8.02 -0.38 -17.34
N ALA A 98 -7.04 0.47 -17.64
CA ALA A 98 -6.28 0.38 -18.89
C ALA A 98 -5.27 -0.79 -18.90
N ASP A 99 -4.70 -1.12 -17.74
CA ASP A 99 -3.70 -2.18 -17.61
C ASP A 99 -3.97 -3.03 -16.39
N ILE A 100 -4.44 -4.25 -16.63
CA ILE A 100 -4.70 -5.26 -15.60
C ILE A 100 -3.77 -6.48 -15.72
N SER A 101 -2.87 -6.48 -16.71
CA SER A 101 -2.03 -7.65 -16.99
C SER A 101 -0.59 -7.47 -16.52
N HIS A 102 -0.12 -6.24 -16.30
CA HIS A 102 1.24 -6.02 -15.84
C HIS A 102 1.37 -6.02 -14.32
N PHE A 103 2.52 -6.49 -13.83
CA PHE A 103 2.87 -6.58 -12.41
C PHE A 103 4.38 -6.78 -12.22
N ASP A 104 4.93 -6.32 -11.09
CA ASP A 104 6.33 -6.55 -10.71
C ASP A 104 6.49 -7.73 -9.75
N ALA A 105 6.42 -8.96 -10.29
CA ALA A 105 6.43 -10.18 -9.47
C ALA A 105 7.72 -10.36 -8.65
N GLU A 106 8.88 -10.08 -9.25
CA GLU A 106 10.20 -10.20 -8.61
C GLU A 106 10.35 -9.23 -7.43
N PHE A 107 9.81 -8.01 -7.56
CA PHE A 107 9.79 -7.07 -6.44
C PHE A 107 9.09 -7.65 -5.21
N PHE A 108 7.98 -8.38 -5.40
CA PHE A 108 7.23 -8.98 -4.30
C PHE A 108 7.69 -10.40 -3.92
N GLY A 109 8.73 -10.93 -4.58
CA GLY A 109 9.24 -12.28 -4.33
C GLY A 109 8.26 -13.37 -4.78
N ILE A 110 7.50 -13.11 -5.85
CA ILE A 110 6.51 -14.02 -6.43
C ILE A 110 7.09 -14.61 -7.71
N SER A 111 7.02 -15.93 -7.88
CA SER A 111 7.51 -16.58 -9.10
C SER A 111 6.72 -16.17 -10.33
N GLN A 112 7.35 -16.25 -11.51
CA GLN A 112 6.68 -16.00 -12.78
C GLN A 112 5.49 -16.97 -12.99
N ARG A 113 5.62 -18.23 -12.56
CA ARG A 113 4.54 -19.23 -12.60
C ARG A 113 3.36 -18.84 -11.72
N GLU A 114 3.61 -18.46 -10.47
CA GLU A 114 2.55 -18.03 -9.55
C GLU A 114 1.88 -16.75 -10.07
N ALA A 115 2.66 -15.75 -10.49
CA ALA A 115 2.17 -14.44 -10.93
C ALA A 115 1.17 -14.52 -12.10
N LYS A 116 1.33 -15.48 -13.01
CA LYS A 116 0.35 -15.76 -14.10
C LYS A 116 -1.00 -16.23 -13.57
N LEU A 117 -1.01 -16.93 -12.44
CA LEU A 117 -2.20 -17.55 -11.85
C LEU A 117 -2.85 -16.67 -10.79
N LEU A 118 -2.18 -15.59 -10.36
CA LEU A 118 -2.76 -14.60 -9.46
C LEU A 118 -3.83 -13.77 -10.16
N ASP A 119 -4.99 -13.68 -9.50
CA ASP A 119 -6.02 -12.71 -9.85
C ASP A 119 -5.37 -11.30 -9.99
N PRO A 120 -5.53 -10.62 -11.13
CA PRO A 120 -5.07 -9.25 -11.33
C PRO A 120 -5.41 -8.29 -10.19
N GLN A 121 -6.54 -8.50 -9.51
CA GLN A 121 -6.91 -7.73 -8.32
C GLN A 121 -5.86 -7.85 -7.22
N GLN A 122 -5.38 -9.07 -6.92
CA GLN A 122 -4.35 -9.29 -5.90
C GLN A 122 -3.01 -8.63 -6.27
N ARG A 123 -2.66 -8.66 -7.56
CA ARG A 123 -1.43 -8.03 -8.08
C ARG A 123 -1.46 -6.51 -7.89
N MET A 124 -2.52 -5.86 -8.37
CA MET A 124 -2.69 -4.41 -8.19
C MET A 124 -2.83 -4.00 -6.72
N LEU A 125 -3.45 -4.85 -5.89
CA LEU A 125 -3.55 -4.63 -4.44
C LEU A 125 -2.17 -4.58 -3.78
N LEU A 126 -1.23 -5.43 -4.17
CA LEU A 126 0.14 -5.40 -3.63
C LEU A 126 0.85 -4.08 -3.93
N GLU A 127 0.80 -3.62 -5.18
CA GLU A 127 1.38 -2.34 -5.60
C GLU A 127 0.69 -1.17 -4.90
N THR A 128 -0.64 -1.12 -4.93
CA THR A 128 -1.43 -0.01 -4.34
C THR A 128 -1.24 0.06 -2.82
N ALA A 129 -1.18 -1.10 -2.14
CA ALA A 129 -0.89 -1.15 -0.71
C ALA A 129 0.53 -0.67 -0.39
N TRP A 130 1.54 -1.09 -1.15
CA TRP A 130 2.93 -0.67 -0.95
C TRP A 130 3.05 0.85 -1.03
N GLU A 131 2.47 1.42 -2.08
CA GLU A 131 2.49 2.86 -2.30
C GLU A 131 1.74 3.64 -1.23
N ALA A 132 0.60 3.14 -0.75
CA ALA A 132 -0.12 3.78 0.34
C ALA A 132 0.73 3.82 1.63
N MET A 133 1.52 2.79 1.90
CA MET A 133 2.48 2.75 3.01
C MET A 133 3.63 3.74 2.81
N GLU A 134 4.20 3.83 1.61
CA GLU A 134 5.23 4.83 1.29
C GLU A 134 4.70 6.26 1.45
N ARG A 135 3.48 6.53 1.00
CA ARG A 135 2.81 7.81 1.15
C ARG A 135 2.40 8.10 2.60
N ALA A 136 2.26 7.09 3.45
CA ALA A 136 2.12 7.25 4.91
C ALA A 136 3.48 7.47 5.63
N GLY A 137 4.59 7.44 4.88
CA GLY A 137 5.93 7.51 5.44
C GLY A 137 6.27 6.30 6.31
N ILE A 138 5.76 5.11 5.97
CA ILE A 138 6.06 3.87 6.65
C ILE A 138 6.96 3.03 5.73
N ALA A 139 8.23 2.89 6.10
CA ALA A 139 9.15 2.01 5.39
C ALA A 139 8.77 0.54 5.64
N VAL A 140 8.36 -0.16 4.58
CA VAL A 140 8.03 -1.59 4.63
C VAL A 140 9.31 -2.41 4.50
N ARG A 141 9.78 -2.98 5.62
CA ARG A 141 10.92 -3.90 5.65
C ARG A 141 10.46 -5.24 6.21
N ARG A 142 10.66 -6.33 5.48
CA ARG A 142 10.20 -7.67 5.89
C ARG A 142 10.78 -8.13 7.24
N SER A 143 11.96 -7.63 7.59
CA SER A 143 12.61 -7.86 8.89
C SER A 143 11.93 -7.14 10.05
N ASP A 144 11.18 -6.08 9.77
CA ASP A 144 10.52 -5.28 10.78
C ASP A 144 9.24 -5.96 11.22
N ARG A 145 9.00 -5.98 12.53
CA ARG A 145 7.73 -6.43 13.09
C ARG A 145 6.73 -5.27 13.02
N LEU A 146 6.22 -4.99 11.83
CA LEU A 146 5.21 -3.95 11.62
C LEU A 146 3.83 -4.45 12.06
N ASP A 147 3.27 -3.74 13.03
CA ASP A 147 1.92 -3.98 13.56
C ASP A 147 0.87 -3.27 12.71
N VAL A 148 0.57 -3.87 11.55
CA VAL A 148 -0.39 -3.38 10.57
C VAL A 148 -1.50 -4.41 10.42
N GLY A 149 -2.75 -4.02 10.63
CA GLY A 149 -3.92 -4.80 10.23
C GLY A 149 -4.30 -4.55 8.76
N VAL A 150 -4.82 -5.54 8.06
CA VAL A 150 -5.24 -5.46 6.65
C VAL A 150 -6.72 -5.79 6.53
N TYR A 151 -7.50 -4.84 6.03
CA TYR A 151 -8.95 -4.94 5.88
C TYR A 151 -9.30 -4.70 4.41
N LEU A 152 -9.57 -5.76 3.67
CA LEU A 152 -9.80 -5.73 2.23
C LEU A 152 -11.28 -5.90 1.91
N GLY A 153 -11.89 -4.89 1.30
CA GLY A 153 -13.16 -5.03 0.60
C GLY A 153 -12.95 -5.61 -0.80
N MET A 154 -13.36 -6.85 -1.03
CA MET A 154 -13.25 -7.50 -2.33
C MET A 154 -14.46 -8.41 -2.50
N MET A 155 -14.99 -8.47 -3.70
CA MET A 155 -16.01 -9.44 -4.09
C MET A 155 -15.46 -10.31 -5.22
N ALA A 156 -15.98 -11.53 -5.34
CA ALA A 156 -15.76 -12.53 -6.39
C ALA A 156 -14.39 -12.54 -7.11
N SER A 157 -13.68 -13.67 -7.11
CA SER A 157 -12.55 -13.86 -8.03
C SER A 157 -13.03 -14.40 -9.37
N GLU A 158 -13.32 -13.48 -10.29
CA GLU A 158 -13.75 -13.80 -11.65
C GLU A 158 -12.60 -14.30 -12.53
N TYR A 159 -11.34 -14.06 -12.13
CA TYR A 159 -10.17 -14.60 -12.82
C TYR A 159 -10.07 -16.12 -12.65
N GLY A 160 -10.44 -16.64 -11.47
CA GLY A 160 -10.49 -18.07 -11.19
C GLY A 160 -11.44 -18.83 -12.11
N GLU A 161 -12.53 -18.22 -12.59
CA GLU A 161 -13.43 -18.85 -13.57
C GLU A 161 -12.72 -19.22 -14.89
N ARG A 162 -11.64 -18.51 -15.26
CA ARG A 162 -10.81 -18.86 -16.42
C ARG A 162 -9.88 -20.04 -16.17
N LEU A 163 -9.50 -20.27 -14.90
CA LEU A 163 -8.66 -21.38 -14.47
C LEU A 163 -9.48 -22.68 -14.27
N GLU A 164 -10.78 -22.56 -14.06
CA GLU A 164 -11.69 -23.69 -13.87
C GLU A 164 -12.06 -24.38 -15.19
N ASP A 165 -11.12 -25.14 -15.78
CA ASP A 165 -11.56 -26.27 -16.59
C ASP A 165 -12.15 -27.35 -15.69
N ARG A 166 -13.43 -27.23 -15.36
CA ARG A 166 -14.11 -28.27 -14.58
C ARG A 166 -14.24 -29.59 -15.32
N SER A 167 -13.86 -29.66 -16.61
CA SER A 167 -13.93 -30.88 -17.42
C SER A 167 -12.66 -31.74 -17.36
N ASP A 168 -11.50 -31.15 -17.03
CA ASP A 168 -10.23 -31.86 -16.85
C ASP A 168 -9.49 -31.42 -15.58
N LEU A 169 -9.76 -32.12 -14.48
CA LEU A 169 -9.15 -31.86 -13.18
C LEU A 169 -7.63 -32.11 -13.15
N THR A 170 -7.03 -32.75 -14.18
CA THR A 170 -5.58 -32.97 -14.24
C THR A 170 -4.79 -31.69 -14.52
N ARG A 171 -5.47 -30.62 -14.95
CA ARG A 171 -4.87 -29.33 -15.32
C ARG A 171 -4.90 -28.29 -14.20
N ILE A 172 -5.44 -28.64 -13.02
CA ILE A 172 -5.50 -27.72 -11.87
C ILE A 172 -4.09 -27.50 -11.33
N ASP A 173 -3.58 -26.28 -11.48
CA ASP A 173 -2.29 -25.89 -10.91
C ASP A 173 -2.40 -25.68 -9.38
N PRO A 174 -1.38 -26.03 -8.59
CA PRO A 174 -1.37 -25.80 -7.13
C PRO A 174 -1.69 -24.37 -6.70
N TYR A 175 -1.34 -23.36 -7.51
CA TYR A 175 -1.63 -21.96 -7.22
C TYR A 175 -3.06 -21.53 -7.51
N PHE A 176 -3.92 -22.42 -8.04
CA PHE A 176 -5.33 -22.11 -8.30
C PHE A 176 -6.04 -21.54 -7.06
N THR A 177 -5.88 -22.21 -5.92
CA THR A 177 -6.56 -21.84 -4.67
C THR A 177 -6.03 -20.51 -4.12
N THR A 178 -4.70 -20.36 -4.11
CA THR A 178 -4.03 -19.17 -3.56
C THR A 178 -4.10 -17.95 -4.48
N GLY A 179 -4.29 -18.18 -5.78
CA GLY A 179 -4.42 -17.14 -6.80
C GLY A 179 -5.82 -16.55 -6.91
N GLY A 180 -6.86 -17.31 -6.58
CA GLY A 180 -8.26 -16.88 -6.69
C GLY A 180 -9.02 -16.72 -5.37
N GLY A 181 -8.59 -17.30 -4.25
CA GLY A 181 -9.36 -17.20 -3.01
C GLY A 181 -9.39 -15.79 -2.42
N LEU A 182 -10.57 -15.29 -2.02
CA LEU A 182 -10.75 -13.94 -1.47
C LEU A 182 -9.87 -13.66 -0.23
N CYS A 183 -9.68 -14.66 0.64
CA CYS A 183 -8.83 -14.55 1.83
C CYS A 183 -7.35 -14.32 1.48
N PHE A 184 -6.90 -14.81 0.32
CA PHE A 184 -5.52 -14.63 -0.12
C PHE A 184 -5.23 -13.22 -0.57
N GLY A 185 -6.23 -12.41 -0.96
CA GLY A 185 -6.00 -10.99 -1.25
C GLY A 185 -5.40 -10.24 -0.06
N ALA A 186 -6.07 -10.26 1.10
CA ALA A 186 -5.58 -9.63 2.33
C ALA A 186 -4.38 -10.38 2.93
N GLY A 187 -4.41 -11.72 2.87
CA GLY A 187 -3.35 -12.59 3.37
C GLY A 187 -2.01 -12.36 2.67
N ARG A 188 -2.03 -12.21 1.34
CA ARG A 188 -0.83 -12.00 0.51
C ARG A 188 -0.18 -10.66 0.77
N ILE A 189 -0.96 -9.58 0.93
CA ILE A 189 -0.44 -8.28 1.38
C ILE A 189 0.34 -8.46 2.68
N SER A 190 -0.28 -9.09 3.67
CA SER A 190 0.34 -9.26 4.99
C SER A 190 1.59 -10.13 4.94
N HIS A 191 1.54 -11.22 4.17
CA HIS A 191 2.66 -12.14 4.00
C HIS A 191 3.87 -11.46 3.35
N VAL A 192 3.65 -10.77 2.23
CA VAL A 192 4.71 -10.13 1.44
C VAL A 192 5.32 -8.95 2.21
N MET A 193 4.49 -8.17 2.91
CA MET A 193 4.95 -6.98 3.64
C MET A 193 5.43 -7.28 5.08
N GLY A 194 5.20 -8.49 5.59
CA GLY A 194 5.59 -8.89 6.95
C GLY A 194 4.68 -8.33 8.06
N PHE A 195 3.42 -8.01 7.74
CA PHE A 195 2.46 -7.45 8.69
C PHE A 195 1.95 -8.50 9.68
N ARG A 196 1.66 -8.05 10.91
CA ARG A 196 1.27 -8.95 12.01
C ARG A 196 -0.06 -8.62 12.70
N GLY A 197 -0.77 -7.59 12.25
CA GLY A 197 -2.09 -7.24 12.78
C GLY A 197 -3.20 -8.14 12.22
N PRO A 198 -4.48 -7.85 12.53
CA PRO A 198 -5.63 -8.59 12.01
C PRO A 198 -5.71 -8.55 10.48
N VAL A 199 -6.10 -9.66 9.84
CA VAL A 199 -6.18 -9.77 8.37
C VAL A 199 -7.55 -10.30 7.98
N LEU A 200 -8.33 -9.48 7.27
CA LEU A 200 -9.72 -9.77 6.93
C LEU A 200 -10.02 -9.40 5.47
N SER A 201 -10.63 -10.33 4.75
CA SER A 201 -11.32 -10.05 3.50
C SER A 201 -12.83 -9.97 3.77
N VAL A 202 -13.46 -8.89 3.34
CA VAL A 202 -14.85 -8.54 3.62
C VAL A 202 -15.64 -8.50 2.32
N ASP A 203 -16.68 -9.34 2.23
CA ASP A 203 -17.65 -9.32 1.15
C ASP A 203 -19.03 -8.94 1.68
N THR A 204 -19.42 -7.71 1.41
CA THR A 204 -20.78 -7.19 1.60
C THR A 204 -21.25 -6.54 0.29
N ALA A 205 -20.85 -7.12 -0.85
CA ALA A 205 -21.06 -6.57 -2.18
C ALA A 205 -20.53 -5.11 -2.31
N CYS A 206 -21.40 -4.15 -2.65
CA CYS A 206 -21.01 -2.77 -2.94
C CYS A 206 -20.55 -1.98 -1.70
N SER A 207 -20.88 -2.43 -0.48
CA SER A 207 -20.42 -1.80 0.76
C SER A 207 -19.09 -2.34 1.28
N SER A 208 -18.49 -3.35 0.62
CA SER A 208 -17.31 -4.10 1.12
C SER A 208 -16.18 -3.25 1.65
N SER A 209 -15.69 -2.26 0.88
CA SER A 209 -14.57 -1.42 1.31
C SER A 209 -14.90 -0.49 2.49
N LEU A 210 -16.14 -0.02 2.63
CA LEU A 210 -16.55 0.80 3.78
C LEU A 210 -16.87 -0.04 5.02
N SER A 211 -17.38 -1.25 4.85
CA SER A 211 -17.49 -2.24 5.92
C SER A 211 -16.10 -2.63 6.44
N ALA A 212 -15.13 -2.85 5.54
CA ALA A 212 -13.73 -3.06 5.90
C ALA A 212 -13.12 -1.86 6.64
N LEU A 213 -13.41 -0.63 6.19
CA LEU A 213 -13.02 0.60 6.89
C LEU A 213 -13.58 0.64 8.30
N HIS A 214 -14.87 0.33 8.49
CA HIS A 214 -15.49 0.30 9.81
C HIS A 214 -14.78 -0.66 10.78
N LEU A 215 -14.43 -1.87 10.30
CA LEU A 215 -13.68 -2.84 11.11
C LEU A 215 -12.28 -2.34 11.47
N ALA A 216 -11.58 -1.68 10.53
CA ALA A 216 -10.29 -1.05 10.80
C ALA A 216 -10.39 0.08 11.83
N VAL A 217 -11.45 0.90 11.78
CA VAL A 217 -11.71 1.97 12.76
C VAL A 217 -11.88 1.39 14.16
N ARG A 218 -12.62 0.27 14.29
CA ARG A 218 -12.78 -0.42 15.57
C ARG A 218 -11.45 -0.97 16.08
N ALA A 219 -10.73 -1.73 15.27
CA ALA A 219 -9.46 -2.33 15.66
C ALA A 219 -8.40 -1.32 16.11
N LEU A 220 -8.30 -0.15 15.45
CA LEU A 220 -7.38 0.91 15.85
C LEU A 220 -7.74 1.56 17.20
N ARG A 221 -9.04 1.75 17.45
CA ARG A 221 -9.56 2.30 18.71
C ARG A 221 -9.46 1.30 19.86
N ASP A 222 -9.64 0.01 19.57
CA ASP A 222 -9.52 -1.08 20.53
C ASP A 222 -8.05 -1.51 20.75
N GLY A 223 -7.11 -0.98 19.95
CA GLY A 223 -5.67 -1.22 20.08
C GLY A 223 -5.21 -2.59 19.58
N GLU A 224 -6.00 -3.25 18.71
CA GLU A 224 -5.64 -4.54 18.09
C GLU A 224 -4.50 -4.41 17.07
N CYS A 225 -4.30 -3.20 16.53
CA CYS A 225 -3.18 -2.85 15.67
C CYS A 225 -2.79 -1.38 15.85
N ARG A 226 -1.56 -1.04 15.47
CA ARG A 226 -1.04 0.33 15.44
C ARG A 226 -1.42 1.07 14.16
N TYR A 227 -1.35 0.38 13.03
CA TYR A 227 -1.76 0.88 11.72
C TYR A 227 -2.82 -0.04 11.13
N ALA A 228 -3.72 0.51 10.33
CA ALA A 228 -4.64 -0.29 9.53
C ALA A 228 -4.56 0.11 8.06
N LEU A 229 -4.31 -0.86 7.21
CA LEU A 229 -4.40 -0.74 5.77
C LEU A 229 -5.81 -1.17 5.34
N VAL A 230 -6.57 -0.24 4.76
CA VAL A 230 -7.91 -0.50 4.25
C VAL A 230 -7.87 -0.45 2.73
N CYS A 231 -8.27 -1.53 2.09
CA CYS A 231 -8.24 -1.68 0.64
C CYS A 231 -9.63 -1.96 0.07
N GLY A 232 -9.82 -1.65 -1.21
CA GLY A 232 -10.96 -2.07 -2.01
C GLY A 232 -10.53 -2.43 -3.42
N SER A 233 -11.00 -3.55 -3.97
CA SER A 233 -10.73 -3.93 -5.37
C SER A 233 -11.96 -4.45 -6.09
N ASN A 234 -12.04 -4.16 -7.39
CA ASN A 234 -13.03 -4.74 -8.30
C ASN A 234 -12.51 -4.79 -9.73
N LEU A 235 -12.80 -5.88 -10.44
CA LEU A 235 -12.58 -6.04 -11.89
C LEU A 235 -13.80 -6.65 -12.58
N LEU A 236 -13.93 -6.41 -13.88
CA LEU A 236 -15.00 -6.90 -14.75
C LEU A 236 -14.44 -7.93 -15.73
N LEU A 237 -14.38 -9.19 -15.32
CA LEU A 237 -13.81 -10.31 -16.06
C LEU A 237 -14.83 -11.41 -16.39
N SER A 238 -15.94 -11.51 -15.65
CA SER A 238 -16.97 -12.55 -15.83
C SER A 238 -18.10 -12.11 -16.77
N ALA A 239 -18.27 -12.87 -17.85
CA ALA A 239 -19.42 -12.72 -18.75
C ALA A 239 -20.73 -13.16 -18.09
N SER A 240 -20.68 -14.17 -17.20
CA SER A 240 -21.87 -14.73 -16.56
C SER A 240 -22.54 -13.70 -15.65
N LEU A 241 -21.75 -12.99 -14.84
CA LEU A 241 -22.25 -11.93 -13.97
C LEU A 241 -22.83 -10.76 -14.78
N MET A 242 -22.14 -10.32 -15.83
CA MET A 242 -22.62 -9.26 -16.72
C MET A 242 -23.99 -9.60 -17.34
N VAL A 243 -24.14 -10.82 -17.87
CA VAL A 243 -25.40 -11.31 -18.44
C VAL A 243 -26.49 -11.37 -17.38
N SER A 244 -26.19 -11.89 -16.18
CA SER A 244 -27.15 -11.95 -15.06
C SER A 244 -27.68 -10.56 -14.69
N LEU A 245 -26.78 -9.58 -14.52
CA LEU A 245 -27.18 -8.21 -14.19
C LEU A 245 -28.03 -7.56 -15.28
N CYS A 246 -27.71 -7.79 -16.56
CA CYS A 246 -28.54 -7.35 -17.68
C CYS A 246 -29.93 -8.01 -17.66
N GLN A 247 -30.03 -9.30 -17.35
CA GLN A 247 -31.34 -9.98 -17.26
C GLN A 247 -32.24 -9.38 -16.17
N THR A 248 -31.64 -8.93 -15.06
CA THR A 248 -32.37 -8.23 -13.98
C THR A 248 -32.65 -6.76 -14.26
N ARG A 249 -32.14 -6.20 -15.37
CA ARG A 249 -32.19 -4.76 -15.71
C ARG A 249 -31.58 -3.85 -14.64
N ALA A 250 -30.58 -4.34 -13.92
CA ALA A 250 -29.88 -3.55 -12.91
C ALA A 250 -28.92 -2.51 -13.52
N VAL A 251 -28.39 -2.81 -14.72
CA VAL A 251 -27.40 -1.98 -15.42
C VAL A 251 -28.10 -1.01 -16.38
N SER A 252 -27.64 0.24 -16.45
CA SER A 252 -28.15 1.21 -17.43
C SER A 252 -27.86 0.74 -18.87
N PRO A 253 -28.80 0.92 -19.83
CA PRO A 253 -28.58 0.64 -21.25
C PRO A 253 -27.38 1.37 -21.87
N ASP A 254 -27.06 2.57 -21.40
CA ASP A 254 -25.89 3.34 -21.88
C ASP A 254 -24.60 3.07 -21.07
N GLY A 255 -24.66 2.14 -20.11
CA GLY A 255 -23.53 1.76 -19.27
C GLY A 255 -23.06 2.85 -18.30
N ARG A 256 -23.87 3.89 -18.04
CA ARG A 256 -23.53 5.00 -17.13
C ARG A 256 -24.46 5.08 -15.93
N SER A 257 -23.92 5.50 -14.80
CA SER A 257 -24.73 5.83 -13.61
C SER A 257 -25.22 7.27 -13.74
N LYS A 258 -26.54 7.49 -13.75
CA LYS A 258 -27.15 8.81 -13.92
C LYS A 258 -27.69 9.35 -12.59
N SER A 259 -26.82 9.39 -11.58
CA SER A 259 -27.14 9.74 -10.19
C SER A 259 -27.92 11.05 -10.10
N PHE A 260 -29.09 11.00 -9.46
CA PHE A 260 -30.00 12.13 -9.22
C PHE A 260 -30.67 12.75 -10.46
N LEU A 261 -30.44 12.21 -11.66
CA LEU A 261 -31.06 12.71 -12.89
C LEU A 261 -32.42 12.05 -13.13
N ALA A 262 -33.30 12.74 -13.86
CA ALA A 262 -34.59 12.19 -14.31
C ALA A 262 -34.42 10.95 -15.22
N SER A 263 -33.26 10.82 -15.87
CA SER A 263 -32.90 9.71 -16.74
C SER A 263 -32.25 8.52 -16.01
N ALA A 264 -32.27 8.49 -14.67
CA ALA A 264 -31.84 7.36 -13.84
C ALA A 264 -32.61 6.07 -14.19
N ASP A 265 -31.91 5.08 -14.77
CA ASP A 265 -32.48 3.83 -15.29
C ASP A 265 -31.62 2.59 -14.96
N GLY A 266 -30.67 2.73 -14.03
CA GLY A 266 -29.71 1.69 -13.67
C GLY A 266 -28.32 2.28 -13.40
N TYR A 267 -27.37 1.42 -13.02
CA TYR A 267 -25.99 1.85 -12.81
C TYR A 267 -25.09 1.45 -13.98
N GLY A 268 -24.02 2.20 -14.21
CA GLY A 268 -22.90 1.79 -15.05
C GLY A 268 -21.91 0.97 -14.23
N ARG A 269 -21.37 -0.15 -14.75
CA ARG A 269 -20.34 -0.92 -14.02
C ARG A 269 -18.97 -0.24 -14.12
N GLY A 270 -18.04 -0.59 -13.23
CA GLY A 270 -16.66 -0.11 -13.30
C GLY A 270 -15.67 -0.94 -12.50
N GLU A 271 -14.39 -0.71 -12.80
CA GLU A 271 -13.21 -1.35 -12.22
C GLU A 271 -12.45 -0.36 -11.34
N GLY A 272 -11.77 -0.85 -10.31
CA GLY A 272 -10.91 0.03 -9.53
C GLY A 272 -10.23 -0.68 -8.38
N VAL A 273 -9.10 -0.14 -7.97
CA VAL A 273 -8.37 -0.53 -6.77
C VAL A 273 -8.03 0.72 -5.97
N GLY A 274 -8.20 0.67 -4.66
CA GLY A 274 -7.83 1.77 -3.77
C GLY A 274 -7.34 1.26 -2.43
N ALA A 275 -6.44 2.01 -1.80
CA ALA A 275 -5.92 1.74 -0.47
C ALA A 275 -5.74 3.03 0.32
N ILE A 276 -6.02 2.98 1.63
CA ILE A 276 -5.67 4.03 2.59
C ILE A 276 -4.99 3.42 3.81
N VAL A 277 -4.11 4.19 4.43
CA VAL A 277 -3.47 3.84 5.71
C VAL A 277 -4.07 4.71 6.81
N LEU A 278 -4.54 4.06 7.86
CA LEU A 278 -5.13 4.67 9.04
C LEU A 278 -4.24 4.46 10.27
N MET A 279 -4.23 5.45 11.16
CA MET A 279 -3.66 5.34 12.50
C MET A 279 -4.34 6.34 13.44
N ARG A 280 -4.06 6.27 14.74
CA ARG A 280 -4.56 7.29 15.69
C ARG A 280 -3.97 8.66 15.36
N LEU A 281 -4.81 9.70 15.43
CA LEU A 281 -4.38 11.07 15.11
C LEU A 281 -3.21 11.52 16.00
N ASP A 282 -3.30 11.30 17.31
CA ASP A 282 -2.26 11.69 18.27
C ASP A 282 -0.90 11.06 17.94
N ASP A 283 -0.91 9.79 17.52
CA ASP A 283 0.31 9.09 17.09
C ASP A 283 0.84 9.67 15.77
N ALA A 284 -0.03 10.03 14.82
CA ALA A 284 0.37 10.64 13.56
C ALA A 284 1.03 12.01 13.81
N GLU A 285 0.46 12.83 14.69
CA GLU A 285 1.02 14.14 15.05
C GLU A 285 2.35 14.02 15.77
N LYS A 286 2.44 13.11 16.75
CA LYS A 286 3.66 12.85 17.52
C LYS A 286 4.80 12.33 16.64
N GLU A 287 4.48 11.49 15.66
CA GLU A 287 5.47 10.93 14.73
C GLU A 287 5.73 11.83 13.52
N GLY A 288 5.07 12.99 13.43
CA GLY A 288 5.21 13.91 12.29
C GLY A 288 4.75 13.30 10.97
N ARG A 289 3.84 12.33 10.99
CA ARG A 289 3.31 11.67 9.80
C ARG A 289 2.37 12.61 9.02
N PRO A 290 2.17 12.34 7.72
CA PRO A 290 1.18 13.08 6.96
C PRO A 290 -0.22 12.80 7.55
N VAL A 291 -1.08 13.82 7.57
CA VAL A 291 -2.49 13.68 7.94
C VAL A 291 -3.30 14.37 6.85
N LEU A 292 -3.91 13.56 5.98
CA LEU A 292 -4.65 14.05 4.80
C LEU A 292 -6.07 14.49 5.16
N ALA A 293 -6.69 13.77 6.09
CA ALA A 293 -7.98 14.04 6.71
C ALA A 293 -8.10 13.17 7.97
N THR A 294 -9.21 13.32 8.69
CA THR A 294 -9.53 12.47 9.85
C THR A 294 -10.82 11.69 9.62
N ILE A 295 -10.83 10.43 10.03
CA ILE A 295 -12.06 9.64 10.22
C ILE A 295 -12.57 9.94 11.63
N ARG A 296 -13.75 10.54 11.71
CA ARG A 296 -14.38 10.93 12.98
C ARG A 296 -15.25 9.81 13.53
N GLY A 297 -16.01 9.15 12.67
CA GLY A 297 -16.85 8.04 13.07
C GLY A 297 -17.37 7.23 11.90
N SER A 298 -17.91 6.06 12.21
CA SER A 298 -18.47 5.15 11.21
C SER A 298 -19.55 4.25 11.81
N ALA A 299 -20.45 3.76 10.96
CA ALA A 299 -21.42 2.75 11.33
C ALA A 299 -21.72 1.80 10.17
N VAL A 300 -22.10 0.57 10.52
CA VAL A 300 -22.59 -0.46 9.60
C VAL A 300 -23.86 -1.07 10.18
N ASN A 301 -24.90 -1.27 9.36
CA ASN A 301 -26.10 -2.03 9.72
C ASN A 301 -26.62 -2.84 8.52
N HIS A 302 -27.85 -3.36 8.61
CA HIS A 302 -28.50 -4.10 7.53
C HIS A 302 -29.94 -3.63 7.33
N ASP A 303 -30.42 -3.68 6.09
CA ASP A 303 -31.79 -3.35 5.69
C ASP A 303 -32.88 -4.22 6.32
N GLY A 304 -32.52 -5.34 6.97
CA GLY A 304 -33.45 -6.31 7.53
C GLY A 304 -34.48 -6.82 6.52
N ALA A 305 -35.73 -6.95 6.95
CA ALA A 305 -36.84 -7.37 6.09
C ALA A 305 -37.35 -6.20 5.23
N ALA A 306 -36.81 -6.09 4.01
CA ALA A 306 -37.26 -5.15 2.97
C ALA A 306 -38.25 -5.82 1.98
N SER A 307 -38.74 -5.06 1.00
CA SER A 307 -39.70 -5.56 -0.02
C SER A 307 -39.11 -6.62 -0.97
N GLY A 308 -37.78 -6.76 -0.99
CA GLY A 308 -37.03 -7.81 -1.65
C GLY A 308 -35.59 -7.78 -1.14
N LEU A 309 -34.82 -8.85 -1.34
CA LEU A 309 -33.44 -8.94 -0.84
C LEU A 309 -32.55 -7.78 -1.32
N THR A 310 -32.75 -7.34 -2.55
CA THR A 310 -31.97 -6.27 -3.19
C THR A 310 -32.63 -4.89 -3.13
N ALA A 311 -33.79 -4.78 -2.44
CA ALA A 311 -34.50 -3.52 -2.34
C ALA A 311 -33.98 -2.72 -1.13
N PRO A 312 -33.64 -1.42 -1.31
CA PRO A 312 -33.12 -0.60 -0.22
C PRO A 312 -34.18 -0.29 0.84
N ASN A 313 -33.74 -0.03 2.09
CA ASN A 313 -34.61 0.31 3.21
C ASN A 313 -34.28 1.71 3.80
N GLY A 314 -35.14 2.70 3.52
CA GLY A 314 -34.96 4.09 3.98
C GLY A 314 -34.78 4.23 5.50
N PRO A 315 -35.67 3.68 6.36
CA PRO A 315 -35.47 3.64 7.80
C PRO A 315 -34.10 3.08 8.25
N ALA A 316 -33.64 1.97 7.66
CA ALA A 316 -32.32 1.41 7.99
C ALA A 316 -31.17 2.36 7.59
N GLN A 317 -31.29 3.05 6.46
CA GLN A 317 -30.32 4.09 6.06
C GLN A 317 -30.31 5.28 7.04
N GLN A 318 -31.48 5.69 7.55
CA GLN A 318 -31.53 6.73 8.58
C GLN A 318 -30.82 6.30 9.87
N GLU A 319 -31.01 5.04 10.29
CA GLU A 319 -30.35 4.49 11.47
C GLU A 319 -28.82 4.48 11.34
N VAL A 320 -28.28 4.06 10.20
CA VAL A 320 -26.82 4.06 9.99
C VAL A 320 -26.26 5.48 9.96
N PHE A 321 -26.98 6.45 9.39
CA PHE A 321 -26.58 7.87 9.43
C PHE A 321 -26.53 8.41 10.85
N ARG A 322 -27.59 8.17 11.66
CA ARG A 322 -27.62 8.61 13.07
C ARG A 322 -26.52 7.96 13.89
N ALA A 323 -26.28 6.66 13.69
CA ALA A 323 -25.25 5.92 14.41
C ALA A 323 -23.84 6.44 14.09
N ALA A 324 -23.54 6.70 12.81
CA ALA A 324 -22.23 7.21 12.41
C ALA A 324 -21.99 8.66 12.86
N LEU A 325 -23.01 9.52 12.81
CA LEU A 325 -22.92 10.88 13.37
C LEU A 325 -22.70 10.88 14.88
N ALA A 326 -23.37 9.97 15.60
CA ALA A 326 -23.17 9.77 17.02
C ALA A 326 -21.75 9.25 17.34
N ASP A 327 -21.26 8.25 16.59
CA ASP A 327 -19.89 7.75 16.70
C ASP A 327 -18.85 8.83 16.40
N ALA A 328 -19.15 9.76 15.50
CA ALA A 328 -18.31 10.89 15.15
C ALA A 328 -18.34 12.06 16.15
N ARG A 329 -19.35 12.10 17.04
CA ARG A 329 -19.72 13.27 17.85
C ARG A 329 -19.88 14.52 16.97
N VAL A 330 -20.59 14.36 15.86
CA VAL A 330 -20.88 15.41 14.87
C VAL A 330 -22.40 15.63 14.84
N GLY A 331 -22.82 16.88 15.00
CA GLY A 331 -24.21 17.27 14.86
C GLY A 331 -24.70 17.19 13.41
N PRO A 332 -25.97 16.87 13.14
CA PRO A 332 -26.50 16.78 11.78
C PRO A 332 -26.32 18.07 10.96
N GLY A 333 -26.40 19.23 11.62
CA GLY A 333 -26.19 20.55 11.01
C GLY A 333 -24.73 20.93 10.77
N GLU A 334 -23.77 20.06 11.07
CA GLU A 334 -22.34 20.31 10.85
C GLU A 334 -21.84 19.68 9.54
N LEU A 335 -22.63 18.80 8.91
CA LEU A 335 -22.28 18.23 7.60
C LEU A 335 -22.29 19.32 6.53
N GLY A 336 -21.16 19.43 5.82
CA GLY A 336 -20.97 20.34 4.68
C GLY A 336 -21.04 19.65 3.33
N TYR A 337 -20.96 18.32 3.27
CA TYR A 337 -21.09 17.54 2.04
C TYR A 337 -21.50 16.08 2.35
N VAL A 338 -22.19 15.43 1.42
CA VAL A 338 -22.37 13.96 1.44
C VAL A 338 -22.03 13.37 0.08
N GLU A 339 -21.04 12.48 0.06
CA GLU A 339 -20.80 11.56 -1.04
C GLU A 339 -21.76 10.38 -0.90
N ALA A 340 -22.81 10.40 -1.73
CA ALA A 340 -23.87 9.41 -1.71
C ALA A 340 -23.40 8.06 -2.29
N HIS A 341 -24.16 7.02 -2.00
CA HIS A 341 -24.07 5.78 -2.73
C HIS A 341 -24.52 6.02 -4.18
N GLY A 342 -25.65 6.71 -4.37
CA GLY A 342 -26.06 7.38 -5.60
C GLY A 342 -25.76 6.59 -6.87
N THR A 343 -26.43 5.46 -7.05
CA THR A 343 -26.21 4.54 -8.18
C THR A 343 -26.90 4.98 -9.46
N GLY A 344 -27.78 6.00 -9.42
CA GLY A 344 -28.55 6.39 -10.60
C GLY A 344 -29.71 5.43 -10.86
N THR A 345 -30.22 4.78 -9.81
CA THR A 345 -31.40 3.92 -9.92
C THR A 345 -32.67 4.70 -9.61
N ALA A 346 -33.73 4.46 -10.37
CA ALA A 346 -34.99 5.18 -10.23
C ALA A 346 -35.61 5.08 -8.82
N LEU A 347 -35.39 3.96 -8.12
CA LEU A 347 -35.90 3.71 -6.78
C LEU A 347 -34.89 4.08 -5.67
N GLY A 348 -33.61 3.79 -5.87
CA GLY A 348 -32.59 3.95 -4.83
C GLY A 348 -32.29 5.41 -4.52
N ASP A 349 -32.13 6.25 -5.54
CA ASP A 349 -31.76 7.65 -5.34
C ASP A 349 -32.81 8.43 -4.51
N PRO A 350 -34.14 8.31 -4.75
CA PRO A 350 -35.13 8.95 -3.89
C PRO A 350 -35.15 8.43 -2.45
N ILE A 351 -34.91 7.14 -2.23
CA ILE A 351 -34.88 6.55 -0.88
C ILE A 351 -33.68 7.09 -0.11
N GLU A 352 -32.50 7.12 -0.74
CA GLU A 352 -31.28 7.62 -0.11
C GLU A 352 -31.39 9.11 0.25
N VAL A 353 -31.83 9.94 -0.69
CA VAL A 353 -31.96 11.39 -0.45
C VAL A 353 -33.04 11.68 0.60
N GLY A 354 -34.15 10.94 0.59
CA GLY A 354 -35.18 11.06 1.61
C GLY A 354 -34.69 10.63 3.01
N ALA A 355 -33.94 9.53 3.11
CA ALA A 355 -33.34 9.09 4.36
C ALA A 355 -32.34 10.11 4.91
N LEU A 356 -31.57 10.76 4.04
CA LEU A 356 -30.64 11.81 4.43
C LEU A 356 -31.40 13.03 5.00
N ASP A 357 -32.39 13.57 4.30
CA ASP A 357 -33.16 14.74 4.77
C ASP A 357 -33.89 14.47 6.10
N GLU A 358 -34.38 13.25 6.32
CA GLU A 358 -35.02 12.88 7.60
C GLU A 358 -34.04 13.00 8.79
N VAL A 359 -32.75 12.76 8.58
CA VAL A 359 -31.73 12.83 9.64
C VAL A 359 -31.15 14.24 9.79
N VAL A 360 -30.88 14.94 8.67
CA VAL A 360 -30.11 16.20 8.69
C VAL A 360 -30.94 17.43 8.31
N GLY A 361 -32.07 17.25 7.62
CA GLY A 361 -32.81 18.32 6.95
C GLY A 361 -33.29 19.41 7.89
N ALA A 362 -33.76 19.06 9.10
CA ALA A 362 -34.18 20.05 10.09
C ALA A 362 -33.03 21.00 10.48
N ALA A 363 -31.86 20.44 10.79
CA ALA A 363 -30.69 21.21 11.17
C ALA A 363 -30.10 22.02 9.98
N VAL A 364 -30.13 21.45 8.77
CA VAL A 364 -29.69 22.15 7.55
C VAL A 364 -30.59 23.35 7.24
N ARG A 365 -31.92 23.20 7.40
CA ARG A 365 -32.88 24.31 7.26
C ARG A 365 -32.66 25.41 8.30
N GLU A 366 -32.41 25.03 9.56
CA GLU A 366 -32.11 25.98 10.64
C GLU A 366 -30.82 26.78 10.36
N ARG A 367 -29.78 26.11 9.84
CA ARG A 367 -28.52 26.74 9.44
C ARG A 367 -28.64 27.67 8.23
N GLY A 368 -29.65 27.48 7.37
CA GLY A 368 -29.92 28.33 6.20
C GLY A 368 -28.95 28.15 5.01
N VAL A 369 -28.05 27.16 5.06
CA VAL A 369 -27.12 26.84 3.97
C VAL A 369 -27.39 25.41 3.50
N PRO A 370 -27.86 25.20 2.25
CA PRO A 370 -28.18 23.87 1.73
C PRO A 370 -26.99 22.90 1.79
N LEU A 371 -27.28 21.60 1.96
CA LEU A 371 -26.29 20.53 1.97
C LEU A 371 -26.02 20.03 0.54
N PRO A 372 -24.82 20.27 -0.02
CA PRO A 372 -24.46 19.69 -1.31
C PRO A 372 -24.26 18.17 -1.19
N ILE A 373 -24.77 17.44 -2.18
CA ILE A 373 -24.60 16.00 -2.35
C ILE A 373 -24.03 15.68 -3.74
N GLY A 374 -23.30 14.57 -3.85
CA GLY A 374 -22.82 14.07 -5.14
C GLY A 374 -22.55 12.57 -5.12
N SER A 375 -22.22 12.01 -6.29
CA SER A 375 -21.77 10.62 -6.42
C SER A 375 -20.75 10.53 -7.54
N VAL A 376 -19.57 10.01 -7.23
CA VAL A 376 -18.50 9.79 -8.21
C VAL A 376 -18.84 8.69 -9.22
N LYS A 377 -19.87 7.86 -8.94
CA LYS A 377 -20.32 6.81 -9.86
C LYS A 377 -20.82 7.37 -11.18
N ALA A 378 -21.29 8.62 -11.20
CA ALA A 378 -21.66 9.32 -12.42
C ALA A 378 -20.46 9.63 -13.34
N ARG A 379 -19.24 9.61 -12.80
CA ARG A 379 -18.00 9.93 -13.51
C ARG A 379 -17.14 8.69 -13.79
N LEU A 380 -17.12 7.73 -12.86
CA LEU A 380 -16.27 6.52 -12.95
C LEU A 380 -17.04 5.23 -13.26
N GLY A 381 -18.37 5.23 -13.17
CA GLY A 381 -19.14 4.01 -13.02
C GLY A 381 -19.13 3.48 -11.57
N HIS A 382 -19.91 2.43 -11.33
CA HIS A 382 -20.02 1.75 -10.05
C HIS A 382 -18.90 0.72 -9.91
N LEU A 383 -17.91 1.05 -9.08
CA LEU A 383 -16.72 0.21 -8.86
C LEU A 383 -16.97 -0.97 -7.90
N GLU A 384 -18.24 -1.37 -7.74
CA GLU A 384 -18.71 -2.45 -6.86
C GLU A 384 -17.99 -2.44 -5.50
N ALA A 385 -17.24 -3.48 -5.13
CA ALA A 385 -16.53 -3.57 -3.84
C ALA A 385 -15.52 -2.43 -3.57
N ALA A 386 -14.96 -1.81 -4.62
CA ALA A 386 -14.03 -0.67 -4.53
C ALA A 386 -14.73 0.71 -4.49
N SER A 387 -16.06 0.76 -4.58
CA SER A 387 -16.79 2.04 -4.63
C SER A 387 -16.60 2.89 -3.38
N GLY A 388 -16.59 2.25 -2.21
CA GLY A 388 -16.45 2.94 -0.93
C GLY A 388 -15.08 3.59 -0.78
N ILE A 389 -14.01 2.87 -1.09
CA ILE A 389 -12.64 3.40 -0.96
C ILE A 389 -12.39 4.56 -1.95
N ALA A 390 -12.90 4.47 -3.19
CA ALA A 390 -12.79 5.56 -4.16
C ALA A 390 -13.55 6.83 -3.74
N ALA A 391 -14.72 6.65 -3.12
CA ALA A 391 -15.54 7.73 -2.55
C ALA A 391 -14.87 8.39 -1.33
N VAL A 392 -14.25 7.60 -0.46
CA VAL A 392 -13.45 8.09 0.67
C VAL A 392 -12.26 8.92 0.15
N ILE A 393 -11.50 8.41 -0.81
CA ILE A 393 -10.34 9.13 -1.36
C ILE A 393 -10.76 10.45 -2.03
N LYS A 394 -11.84 10.45 -2.82
CA LYS A 394 -12.44 11.70 -3.36
C LYS A 394 -12.73 12.70 -2.24
N THR A 395 -13.37 12.24 -1.17
CA THR A 395 -13.77 13.10 -0.06
C THR A 395 -12.55 13.65 0.69
N VAL A 396 -11.51 12.84 0.90
CA VAL A 396 -10.23 13.29 1.47
C VAL A 396 -9.60 14.39 0.60
N LEU A 397 -9.57 14.22 -0.72
CA LEU A 397 -9.08 15.25 -1.65
C LEU A 397 -9.89 16.54 -1.56
N MET A 398 -11.22 16.45 -1.55
CA MET A 398 -12.10 17.62 -1.39
C MET A 398 -11.85 18.36 -0.07
N LEU A 399 -11.68 17.63 1.03
CA LEU A 399 -11.38 18.20 2.35
C LEU A 399 -10.01 18.88 2.38
N LYS A 400 -8.98 18.26 1.79
CA LYS A 400 -7.63 18.80 1.64
C LYS A 400 -7.63 20.11 0.84
N HIS A 401 -8.36 20.17 -0.26
CA HIS A 401 -8.43 21.34 -1.13
C HIS A 401 -9.47 22.39 -0.66
N GLY A 402 -10.39 22.02 0.23
CA GLY A 402 -11.48 22.91 0.69
C GLY A 402 -12.48 23.26 -0.41
N GLU A 403 -12.61 22.41 -1.43
CA GLU A 403 -13.38 22.65 -2.64
C GLU A 403 -14.29 21.44 -2.94
N ILE A 404 -15.52 21.72 -3.38
CA ILE A 404 -16.49 20.72 -3.83
C ILE A 404 -16.59 20.81 -5.35
N PRO A 405 -16.11 19.81 -6.12
CA PRO A 405 -16.24 19.80 -7.56
C PRO A 405 -17.71 19.64 -8.00
N ALA A 406 -17.97 19.90 -9.29
CA ALA A 406 -19.28 19.63 -9.87
C ALA A 406 -19.63 18.13 -9.73
N ALA A 407 -20.80 17.84 -9.16
CA ALA A 407 -21.36 16.49 -9.07
C ALA A 407 -22.06 16.07 -10.36
N LEU A 408 -22.61 17.04 -11.11
CA LEU A 408 -23.26 16.85 -12.41
C LEU A 408 -22.71 17.84 -13.45
N PRO A 409 -22.73 17.51 -14.74
CA PRO A 409 -22.46 18.47 -15.80
C PRO A 409 -23.43 19.66 -15.78
N ASP A 410 -22.99 20.82 -16.29
CA ASP A 410 -23.83 22.01 -16.46
C ASP A 410 -24.49 22.05 -17.86
N ASP A 411 -25.11 20.94 -18.24
CA ASP A 411 -25.70 20.69 -19.57
C ASP A 411 -27.24 20.85 -19.61
N GLY A 412 -27.84 21.19 -18.47
CA GLY A 412 -29.29 21.35 -18.33
C GLY A 412 -30.08 20.06 -18.13
N ALA A 413 -29.43 18.91 -17.89
CA ALA A 413 -30.13 17.66 -17.61
C ALA A 413 -31.08 17.79 -16.40
N GLU A 414 -32.33 17.35 -16.52
CA GLU A 414 -33.32 17.47 -15.45
C GLU A 414 -33.01 16.56 -14.24
N LEU A 415 -33.27 17.04 -13.03
CA LEU A 415 -33.14 16.24 -11.81
C LEU A 415 -34.33 15.29 -11.64
N ASN A 416 -34.13 14.21 -10.89
CA ASN A 416 -35.14 13.18 -10.68
C ASN A 416 -36.41 13.76 -10.02
N PRO A 417 -37.58 13.73 -10.70
CA PRO A 417 -38.81 14.34 -10.20
C PRO A 417 -39.44 13.59 -9.02
N HIS A 418 -38.98 12.36 -8.73
CA HIS A 418 -39.41 11.60 -7.56
C HIS A 418 -38.73 12.09 -6.27
N ILE A 419 -37.73 12.96 -6.39
CA ILE A 419 -37.09 13.63 -5.26
C ILE A 419 -37.72 15.02 -5.11
N PRO A 420 -38.31 15.37 -3.95
CA PRO A 420 -39.01 16.64 -3.77
C PRO A 420 -38.02 17.79 -3.53
N TRP A 421 -37.16 18.11 -4.50
CA TRP A 421 -36.06 19.08 -4.39
C TRP A 421 -36.46 20.42 -3.78
N ASP A 422 -37.65 20.96 -4.13
CA ASP A 422 -38.15 22.24 -3.61
C ASP A 422 -38.44 22.22 -2.09
N ARG A 423 -38.55 21.04 -1.49
CA ARG A 423 -38.84 20.85 -0.05
C ARG A 423 -37.61 20.46 0.75
N LEU A 424 -36.62 19.86 0.11
CA LEU A 424 -35.41 19.39 0.77
C LEU A 424 -34.38 20.52 0.81
N ALA A 425 -33.59 20.57 1.88
CA ALA A 425 -32.48 21.52 1.98
C ALA A 425 -31.18 20.94 1.41
N VAL A 426 -31.27 20.15 0.34
CA VAL A 426 -30.13 19.52 -0.34
C VAL A 426 -29.98 20.07 -1.76
N THR A 427 -28.75 20.10 -2.26
CA THR A 427 -28.45 20.54 -3.63
C THR A 427 -27.47 19.58 -4.31
N VAL A 428 -27.51 19.52 -5.64
CA VAL A 428 -26.53 18.76 -6.44
C VAL A 428 -25.66 19.77 -7.21
N PRO A 429 -24.39 19.99 -6.82
CA PRO A 429 -23.55 20.99 -7.47
C PRO A 429 -23.34 20.71 -8.95
N ARG A 430 -23.57 21.73 -9.81
CA ARG A 430 -23.23 21.69 -11.25
C ARG A 430 -21.95 22.43 -11.61
N ARG A 431 -21.40 23.15 -10.63
CA ARG A 431 -20.16 23.91 -10.75
C ARG A 431 -19.35 23.69 -9.49
N ALA A 432 -18.04 23.81 -9.61
CA ALA A 432 -17.16 23.79 -8.45
C ALA A 432 -17.50 24.96 -7.52
N GLN A 433 -17.46 24.69 -6.21
CA GLN A 433 -17.79 25.68 -5.18
C GLN A 433 -16.88 25.51 -3.96
N PRO A 434 -16.60 26.58 -3.20
CA PRO A 434 -15.89 26.46 -1.93
C PRO A 434 -16.69 25.64 -0.93
N TRP A 435 -16.01 25.11 0.08
CA TRP A 435 -16.69 24.42 1.18
C TRP A 435 -17.74 25.34 1.85
N PRO A 436 -18.99 24.88 2.06
CA PRO A 436 -20.08 25.77 2.47
C PRO A 436 -20.02 26.23 3.92
N LEU A 437 -19.17 25.62 4.75
CA LEU A 437 -19.06 25.86 6.20
C LEU A 437 -17.61 26.07 6.63
N PRO A 438 -17.35 26.79 7.74
CA PRO A 438 -16.01 26.90 8.29
C PRO A 438 -15.41 25.54 8.68
N ARG A 439 -16.20 24.71 9.39
CA ARG A 439 -15.82 23.35 9.77
C ARG A 439 -16.09 22.41 8.58
N LYS A 440 -15.05 21.75 8.09
CA LYS A 440 -15.15 20.91 6.89
C LYS A 440 -15.42 19.46 7.26
N VAL A 441 -16.70 19.07 7.29
CA VAL A 441 -17.15 17.71 7.64
C VAL A 441 -17.98 17.11 6.51
N ALA A 442 -17.70 15.87 6.13
CA ALA A 442 -18.41 15.16 5.08
C ALA A 442 -18.84 13.75 5.50
N GLY A 443 -19.96 13.30 4.96
CA GLY A 443 -20.40 11.91 5.03
C GLY A 443 -20.10 11.15 3.74
N VAL A 444 -19.81 9.85 3.85
CA VAL A 444 -19.66 8.94 2.70
C VAL A 444 -20.55 7.71 2.91
N ASN A 445 -21.40 7.43 1.92
CA ASN A 445 -22.35 6.33 1.92
C ASN A 445 -21.88 5.19 1.00
N SER A 446 -22.09 3.94 1.42
CA SER A 446 -22.20 2.83 0.47
C SER A 446 -23.09 1.72 0.98
N PHE A 447 -23.98 1.26 0.11
CA PHE A 447 -25.01 0.28 0.41
C PHE A 447 -24.82 -0.94 -0.48
N GLY A 448 -24.70 -2.11 0.14
CA GLY A 448 -24.56 -3.38 -0.53
C GLY A 448 -25.90 -3.91 -1.01
N MET A 449 -25.92 -4.52 -2.20
CA MET A 449 -27.15 -5.14 -2.73
C MET A 449 -27.67 -6.32 -1.88
N SER A 450 -26.86 -6.84 -0.96
CA SER A 450 -27.29 -7.83 0.03
C SER A 450 -28.04 -7.22 1.22
N GLY A 451 -28.05 -5.88 1.33
CA GLY A 451 -28.73 -5.12 2.38
C GLY A 451 -27.79 -4.52 3.43
N THR A 452 -26.48 -4.78 3.40
CA THR A 452 -25.54 -4.15 4.35
C THR A 452 -25.31 -2.68 4.00
N ASN A 453 -25.53 -1.77 4.95
CA ASN A 453 -25.27 -0.34 4.77
C ASN A 453 -24.05 0.11 5.56
N ALA A 454 -23.26 1.00 5.00
CA ALA A 454 -22.14 1.65 5.69
C ALA A 454 -22.17 3.17 5.51
N HIS A 455 -21.89 3.90 6.58
CA HIS A 455 -21.69 5.36 6.57
C HIS A 455 -20.44 5.74 7.34
N VAL A 456 -19.65 6.66 6.79
CA VAL A 456 -18.41 7.18 7.40
C VAL A 456 -18.42 8.69 7.42
N VAL A 457 -18.01 9.29 8.54
CA VAL A 457 -17.88 10.73 8.72
C VAL A 457 -16.40 11.11 8.70
N LEU A 458 -16.03 11.99 7.79
CA LEU A 458 -14.68 12.52 7.62
C LEU A 458 -14.63 14.02 7.94
N GLU A 459 -13.49 14.48 8.41
CA GLU A 459 -13.24 15.89 8.69
C GLU A 459 -11.85 16.32 8.22
N ALA A 460 -11.74 17.55 7.70
CA ALA A 460 -10.46 18.12 7.31
C ALA A 460 -9.53 18.24 8.53
N TYR A 461 -8.26 17.93 8.33
CA TYR A 461 -7.26 18.11 9.37
C TYR A 461 -6.70 19.53 9.34
N GLU A 462 -6.75 20.21 10.48
CA GLU A 462 -6.13 21.53 10.69
C GLU A 462 -5.11 21.40 11.83
N PRO A 463 -3.79 21.55 11.58
CA PRO A 463 -2.78 21.42 12.61
C PRO A 463 -2.94 22.49 13.69
N ALA A 464 -2.98 22.10 14.96
CA ALA A 464 -3.21 23.02 16.09
C ALA A 464 -2.12 24.11 16.26
N GLY A 465 -0.94 23.94 15.65
CA GLY A 465 0.21 24.85 15.79
C GLY A 465 0.65 25.58 14.51
N GLY A 466 -0.12 25.48 13.42
CA GLY A 466 0.30 25.96 12.10
C GLY A 466 1.49 25.17 11.51
N PRO A 467 1.92 25.50 10.28
CA PRO A 467 3.12 24.89 9.70
C PRO A 467 4.37 25.28 10.51
N PRO A 468 5.32 24.35 10.73
CA PRO A 468 6.58 24.68 11.38
C PRO A 468 7.34 25.75 10.57
N PRO A 469 8.19 26.56 11.23
CA PRO A 469 8.99 27.57 10.54
C PRO A 469 9.89 26.92 9.48
N ALA A 470 9.93 27.50 8.29
CA ALA A 470 10.77 27.05 7.20
C ALA A 470 12.25 27.18 7.57
N VAL A 471 13.01 26.09 7.37
CA VAL A 471 14.48 26.09 7.51
C VAL A 471 15.07 25.94 6.13
N THR A 472 15.73 26.99 5.63
CA THR A 472 16.34 27.01 4.29
C THR A 472 17.88 27.08 4.39
N GLY A 473 18.58 26.52 3.41
CA GLY A 473 20.06 26.61 3.32
C GLY A 473 20.83 25.71 4.30
N ARG A 474 20.13 24.87 5.06
CA ARG A 474 20.73 23.78 5.84
C ARG A 474 21.19 22.66 4.89
N PRO A 475 22.36 22.05 5.09
CA PRO A 475 22.76 20.90 4.29
C PRO A 475 21.83 19.71 4.56
N GLU A 476 21.37 19.08 3.49
CA GLU A 476 20.46 17.92 3.51
C GLU A 476 21.07 16.73 2.76
N LEU A 477 20.59 15.54 3.13
CA LEU A 477 20.97 14.26 2.52
C LEU A 477 19.73 13.63 1.89
N LEU A 478 19.78 13.40 0.58
CA LEU A 478 18.75 12.69 -0.14
C LEU A 478 19.23 11.28 -0.46
N THR A 479 18.42 10.28 -0.13
CA THR A 479 18.70 8.86 -0.39
C THR A 479 17.61 8.25 -1.25
N LEU A 480 17.99 7.49 -2.27
CA LEU A 480 17.10 6.67 -3.09
C LEU A 480 17.66 5.26 -3.18
N SER A 481 16.77 4.28 -3.26
CA SER A 481 17.18 2.92 -3.54
C SER A 481 16.10 2.13 -4.26
N ALA A 482 16.50 1.13 -5.04
CA ALA A 482 15.60 0.20 -5.68
C ALA A 482 16.15 -1.23 -5.69
N LYS A 483 15.28 -2.20 -6.00
CA LYS A 483 15.68 -3.60 -6.19
C LYS A 483 16.26 -3.88 -7.58
N ASP A 484 16.05 -2.96 -8.51
CA ASP A 484 16.43 -3.06 -9.91
C ASP A 484 17.07 -1.73 -10.38
N PRO A 485 18.11 -1.76 -11.26
CA PRO A 485 18.78 -0.55 -11.72
C PRO A 485 17.91 0.34 -12.62
N VAL A 486 16.99 -0.23 -13.39
CA VAL A 486 16.03 0.53 -14.22
C VAL A 486 15.05 1.26 -13.29
N ALA A 487 14.49 0.56 -12.31
CA ALA A 487 13.63 1.15 -11.29
C ALA A 487 14.33 2.30 -10.53
N LEU A 488 15.62 2.15 -10.21
CA LEU A 488 16.38 3.23 -9.59
C LEU A 488 16.52 4.45 -10.51
N ALA A 489 16.79 4.24 -11.80
CA ALA A 489 16.90 5.33 -12.77
C ALA A 489 15.57 6.07 -12.97
N GLU A 490 14.45 5.34 -13.04
CA GLU A 490 13.10 5.91 -13.09
C GLU A 490 12.77 6.71 -11.83
N LEU A 491 13.10 6.17 -10.66
CA LEU A 491 12.88 6.84 -9.38
C LEU A 491 13.72 8.12 -9.28
N VAL A 492 14.99 8.09 -9.71
CA VAL A 492 15.85 9.28 -9.81
C VAL A 492 15.20 10.33 -10.71
N GLY A 493 14.73 9.95 -11.89
CA GLY A 493 14.05 10.87 -12.81
C GLY A 493 12.78 11.48 -12.22
N ALA A 494 11.94 10.67 -11.56
CA ALA A 494 10.72 11.13 -10.92
C ALA A 494 10.99 12.10 -9.77
N VAL A 495 11.97 11.80 -8.92
CA VAL A 495 12.37 12.65 -7.78
C VAL A 495 13.06 13.92 -8.25
N SER A 496 13.95 13.86 -9.23
CA SER A 496 14.54 15.06 -9.87
C SER A 496 13.46 15.95 -10.49
N GLY A 497 12.45 15.35 -11.13
CA GLY A 497 11.29 16.08 -11.67
C GLY A 497 10.46 16.76 -10.58
N TYR A 498 10.27 16.08 -9.44
CA TYR A 498 9.57 16.64 -8.27
C TYR A 498 10.37 17.80 -7.64
N LEU A 499 11.68 17.62 -7.38
CA LEU A 499 12.57 18.63 -6.80
C LEU A 499 12.55 19.96 -7.56
N LYS A 500 12.50 19.92 -8.90
CA LYS A 500 12.42 21.12 -9.76
C LYS A 500 11.19 21.99 -9.50
N ARG A 501 10.15 21.46 -8.83
CA ARG A 501 8.91 22.17 -8.50
C ARG A 501 8.74 22.40 -6.99
N THR A 502 9.67 21.94 -6.17
CA THR A 502 9.61 22.00 -4.70
C THR A 502 10.04 23.37 -4.20
N ASP A 503 9.33 23.92 -3.22
CA ASP A 503 9.78 25.09 -2.47
C ASP A 503 10.97 24.69 -1.56
N GLU A 504 12.03 25.50 -1.52
CA GLU A 504 13.20 25.26 -0.66
C GLU A 504 12.81 25.07 0.82
N ALA A 505 11.71 25.67 1.28
CA ALA A 505 11.16 25.47 2.62
C ALA A 505 10.73 24.03 2.90
N GLN A 506 10.36 23.26 1.87
CA GLN A 506 9.91 21.86 1.99
C GLN A 506 11.06 20.87 1.89
N LEU A 507 12.26 21.32 1.51
CA LEU A 507 13.39 20.44 1.23
C LEU A 507 13.78 19.55 2.43
N PRO A 508 13.84 20.06 3.69
CA PRO A 508 14.13 19.21 4.85
C PRO A 508 13.11 18.08 5.04
N SER A 509 11.81 18.37 4.85
CA SER A 509 10.73 17.39 4.96
C SER A 509 10.79 16.33 3.86
N LEU A 510 11.10 16.75 2.62
CA LEU A 510 11.30 15.85 1.49
C LEU A 510 12.45 14.88 1.76
N CYS A 511 13.63 15.42 2.08
CA CYS A 511 14.81 14.59 2.33
C CYS A 511 14.61 13.70 3.56
N HIS A 512 13.97 14.20 4.62
CA HIS A 512 13.61 13.39 5.78
C HIS A 512 12.69 12.22 5.40
N THR A 513 11.66 12.47 4.59
CA THR A 513 10.72 11.44 4.13
C THR A 513 11.40 10.34 3.33
N LEU A 514 12.27 10.71 2.38
CA LEU A 514 13.00 9.74 1.57
C LEU A 514 13.98 8.88 2.40
N ARG A 515 14.54 9.44 3.48
CA ARG A 515 15.46 8.74 4.37
C ARG A 515 14.77 7.79 5.35
N THR A 516 13.60 8.17 5.89
CA THR A 516 12.98 7.46 7.02
C THR A 516 11.71 6.71 6.64
N GLY A 517 11.03 7.15 5.59
CA GLY A 517 9.76 6.61 5.11
C GLY A 517 9.88 5.69 3.89
N ARG A 518 11.10 5.28 3.50
CA ARG A 518 11.35 4.36 2.39
C ARG A 518 12.22 3.19 2.84
N ALA A 519 11.96 2.02 2.26
CA ALA A 519 12.81 0.85 2.47
C ALA A 519 14.13 1.03 1.71
N ALA A 520 15.23 0.56 2.30
CA ALA A 520 16.55 0.56 1.65
C ALA A 520 16.76 -0.75 0.87
N PHE A 521 17.05 -0.63 -0.42
CA PHE A 521 17.30 -1.75 -1.33
C PHE A 521 18.75 -1.80 -1.82
N ALA A 522 19.09 -2.74 -2.70
CA ALA A 522 20.47 -3.03 -3.10
C ALA A 522 21.10 -1.96 -4.00
N TYR A 523 20.33 -1.39 -4.94
CA TYR A 523 20.79 -0.32 -5.81
C TYR A 523 20.55 1.00 -5.09
N ARG A 524 21.59 1.82 -4.87
CA ARG A 524 21.51 2.98 -3.99
C ARG A 524 22.13 4.22 -4.61
N VAL A 525 21.46 5.35 -4.43
CA VAL A 525 21.97 6.70 -4.72
C VAL A 525 21.82 7.55 -3.46
N ALA A 526 22.85 8.32 -3.16
CA ALA A 526 22.81 9.31 -2.09
C ALA A 526 23.58 10.56 -2.49
N VAL A 527 22.93 11.71 -2.33
CA VAL A 527 23.44 13.02 -2.72
C VAL A 527 23.20 14.03 -1.60
N THR A 528 24.09 15.01 -1.48
CA THR A 528 24.02 16.06 -0.47
C THR A 528 23.93 17.41 -1.13
N GLY A 529 23.21 18.34 -0.53
CA GLY A 529 23.04 19.70 -1.04
C GLY A 529 22.28 20.58 -0.07
N THR A 530 22.30 21.87 -0.32
CA THR A 530 21.61 22.90 0.47
C THR A 530 20.40 23.50 -0.25
N THR A 531 20.28 23.20 -1.55
CA THR A 531 19.20 23.66 -2.43
C THR A 531 18.64 22.51 -3.27
N ALA A 532 17.41 22.67 -3.76
CA ALA A 532 16.80 21.72 -4.69
C ALA A 532 17.61 21.58 -5.99
N GLY A 533 18.25 22.67 -6.45
CA GLY A 533 19.12 22.68 -7.63
C GLY A 533 20.35 21.80 -7.46
N GLU A 534 21.09 21.97 -6.35
CA GLU A 534 22.29 21.16 -6.05
C GLU A 534 21.97 19.67 -5.93
N LEU A 535 20.84 19.33 -5.28
CA LEU A 535 20.40 17.94 -5.16
C LEU A 535 19.99 17.34 -6.51
N THR A 536 19.34 18.13 -7.37
CA THR A 536 18.99 17.70 -8.74
C THR A 536 20.25 17.44 -9.57
N GLU A 537 21.21 18.36 -9.57
CA GLU A 537 22.50 18.19 -10.25
C GLU A 537 23.26 16.96 -9.72
N GLY A 538 23.23 16.75 -8.40
CA GLY A 538 23.81 15.58 -7.76
C GLY A 538 23.17 14.27 -8.23
N LEU A 539 21.84 14.24 -8.33
CA LEU A 539 21.08 13.08 -8.82
C LEU A 539 21.39 12.79 -10.29
N ASP A 540 21.39 13.81 -11.14
CA ASP A 540 21.70 13.69 -12.58
C ASP A 540 23.15 13.22 -12.78
N ALA A 541 24.10 13.73 -11.98
CA ALA A 541 25.48 13.27 -11.99
C ALA A 541 25.63 11.81 -11.51
N ALA A 542 24.86 11.39 -10.50
CA ALA A 542 24.85 10.00 -10.04
C ALA A 542 24.28 9.06 -11.11
N GLN A 543 23.23 9.49 -11.82
CA GLN A 543 22.64 8.72 -12.92
C GLN A 543 23.65 8.51 -14.06
N ASN A 544 24.43 9.54 -14.42
CA ASN A 544 25.45 9.45 -15.48
C ASN A 544 26.63 8.54 -15.13
N ARG A 545 26.96 8.36 -13.84
CA ARG A 545 28.04 7.46 -13.38
C ARG A 545 27.61 6.00 -13.32
N GLY A 546 26.31 5.72 -13.42
CA GLY A 546 25.72 4.42 -13.10
C GLY A 546 25.48 4.25 -11.60
N PRO A 547 24.48 3.44 -11.20
CA PRO A 547 24.13 3.26 -9.80
C PRO A 547 25.22 2.53 -9.03
N ALA A 548 25.45 2.92 -7.77
CA ALA A 548 26.26 2.10 -6.86
C ALA A 548 25.48 0.83 -6.52
N THR A 549 26.09 -0.32 -6.75
CA THR A 549 25.54 -1.63 -6.39
C THR A 549 26.11 -2.06 -5.05
N ALA A 550 25.29 -2.07 -4.01
CA ALA A 550 25.67 -2.74 -2.78
C ALA A 550 25.48 -4.25 -3.02
N ARG A 551 26.56 -4.99 -3.32
CA ARG A 551 26.50 -6.47 -3.34
C ARG A 551 26.11 -6.95 -1.94
N ARG A 552 25.20 -7.94 -1.89
CA ARG A 552 24.54 -8.47 -0.66
C ARG A 552 25.51 -9.07 0.37
N GLU A 553 26.78 -9.29 0.02
CA GLU A 553 27.77 -9.94 0.88
C GLU A 553 28.17 -9.00 2.03
N SER A 554 27.43 -9.11 3.12
CA SER A 554 27.58 -8.39 4.39
C SER A 554 27.24 -6.89 4.35
N ALA A 555 26.01 -6.54 4.77
CA ALA A 555 25.66 -5.15 5.08
C ALA A 555 26.72 -4.56 6.00
N LEU A 556 27.38 -3.48 5.59
CA LEU A 556 28.44 -2.82 6.35
C LEU A 556 27.94 -2.48 7.76
N ARG A 557 28.54 -3.11 8.79
CA ARG A 557 28.12 -2.96 10.20
C ARG A 557 29.12 -2.24 11.10
N ALA A 558 30.33 -1.98 10.61
CA ALA A 558 31.40 -1.39 11.39
C ALA A 558 32.22 -0.41 10.56
N ALA A 559 32.68 0.65 11.21
CA ALA A 559 33.64 1.61 10.69
C ALA A 559 34.63 2.01 11.78
N VAL A 560 35.77 2.55 11.38
CA VAL A 560 36.79 3.12 12.26
C VAL A 560 36.80 4.63 12.07
N LEU A 561 36.72 5.38 13.16
CA LEU A 561 36.97 6.81 13.16
C LEU A 561 38.44 7.05 13.51
N ARG A 562 39.26 7.37 12.51
CA ARG A 562 40.66 7.78 12.72
C ARG A 562 40.74 9.30 12.93
N PHE A 563 41.53 9.73 13.90
CA PHE A 563 41.76 11.15 14.18
C PHE A 563 43.15 11.40 14.77
N SER A 564 43.71 12.58 14.48
CA SER A 564 44.97 13.06 15.06
C SER A 564 44.75 14.23 16.03
N GLY A 565 45.68 14.44 16.96
CA GLY A 565 45.53 15.17 18.23
C GLY A 565 45.18 16.68 18.27
N ASP A 566 44.39 17.22 17.33
CA ASP A 566 43.72 18.53 17.49
C ASP A 566 42.33 18.36 18.13
N GLU A 567 42.33 18.10 19.44
CA GLU A 567 41.08 17.92 20.20
C GLU A 567 40.18 19.16 20.17
N ALA A 568 40.74 20.36 20.04
CA ALA A 568 39.97 21.60 19.97
C ALA A 568 39.14 21.64 18.68
N ARG A 569 39.74 21.33 17.53
CA ARG A 569 39.01 21.29 16.25
C ARG A 569 37.92 20.22 16.25
N LEU A 570 38.19 19.04 16.83
CA LEU A 570 37.19 17.98 16.95
C LEU A 570 36.03 18.38 17.86
N ALA A 571 36.31 19.06 18.97
CA ALA A 571 35.27 19.60 19.86
C ALA A 571 34.43 20.68 19.16
N GLU A 572 35.05 21.58 18.39
CA GLU A 572 34.33 22.55 17.56
C GLU A 572 33.45 21.85 16.51
N GLY A 573 33.97 20.83 15.83
CA GLY A 573 33.21 20.05 14.84
C GLY A 573 32.02 19.33 15.46
N PHE A 574 32.18 18.76 16.66
CA PHE A 574 31.07 18.18 17.41
C PHE A 574 30.02 19.23 17.80
N ALA A 575 30.44 20.43 18.20
CA ALA A 575 29.52 21.53 18.52
C ALA A 575 28.73 22.00 17.28
N GLU A 576 29.38 22.14 16.11
CA GLU A 576 28.71 22.43 14.83
C GLU A 576 27.63 21.39 14.50
N LEU A 577 27.94 20.10 14.71
CA LEU A 577 27.00 19.00 14.51
C LEU A 577 25.85 19.02 15.52
N ALA A 578 26.13 19.33 16.79
CA ALA A 578 25.11 19.42 17.83
C ALA A 578 24.13 20.57 17.60
N ASP A 579 24.61 21.69 17.05
CA ASP A 579 23.76 22.82 16.67
C ASP A 579 22.89 22.49 15.45
N THR A 580 23.46 21.84 14.43
CA THR A 580 22.75 21.52 13.17
C THR A 580 21.83 20.30 13.28
N PHE A 581 22.20 19.31 14.10
CA PHE A 581 21.51 18.03 14.30
C PHE A 581 21.33 17.73 15.81
N PRO A 582 20.54 18.55 16.53
CA PRO A 582 20.42 18.45 17.98
C PRO A 582 19.87 17.10 18.46
N ALA A 583 18.96 16.47 17.69
CA ALA A 583 18.45 15.14 18.02
C ALA A 583 19.55 14.06 18.00
N ALA A 584 20.45 14.11 17.01
CA ALA A 584 21.58 13.20 16.92
C ALA A 584 22.61 13.41 18.04
N ALA A 585 22.81 14.64 18.48
CA ALA A 585 23.73 14.96 19.57
C ALA A 585 23.10 14.81 20.98
N ALA A 586 21.78 14.69 21.10
CA ALA A 586 21.07 14.76 22.38
C ALA A 586 21.58 13.74 23.40
N GLY A 587 22.14 14.20 24.52
CA GLY A 587 22.68 13.33 25.58
C GLY A 587 24.08 12.76 25.32
N LEU A 588 24.76 13.20 24.26
CA LEU A 588 26.18 12.97 24.05
C LEU A 588 26.97 14.15 24.64
N ALA A 589 28.05 13.85 25.37
CA ALA A 589 28.94 14.86 25.95
C ALA A 589 30.39 14.56 25.58
N VAL A 590 31.15 15.62 25.32
CA VAL A 590 32.60 15.54 25.12
C VAL A 590 33.31 15.24 26.46
N GLU A 591 32.76 15.75 27.56
CA GLU A 591 33.27 15.52 28.91
C GLU A 591 33.26 14.02 29.29
N GLY A 592 34.42 13.52 29.72
CA GLY A 592 34.63 12.13 30.17
C GLY A 592 35.01 11.11 29.09
N GLN A 593 34.89 11.45 27.80
CA GLN A 593 35.13 10.49 26.69
C GLN A 593 36.02 11.04 25.57
N GLY A 594 36.26 12.36 25.56
CA GLY A 594 37.00 13.05 24.50
C GLY A 594 36.17 13.28 23.23
N PRO A 595 36.57 14.25 22.38
CA PRO A 595 35.77 14.66 21.22
C PRO A 595 35.71 13.58 20.13
N GLY A 596 36.79 12.80 19.92
CA GLY A 596 36.76 11.64 19.02
C GLY A 596 35.79 10.55 19.48
N GLY A 597 35.68 10.31 20.79
CA GLY A 597 34.71 9.37 21.37
C GLY A 597 33.26 9.84 21.19
N ALA A 598 33.01 11.14 21.38
CA ALA A 598 31.69 11.74 21.15
C ALA A 598 31.26 11.66 19.67
N LEU A 599 32.16 11.95 18.74
CA LEU A 599 31.94 11.83 17.29
C LEU A 599 31.65 10.37 16.88
N ALA A 600 32.42 9.40 17.38
CA ALA A 600 32.18 7.99 17.10
C ALA A 600 30.79 7.54 17.59
N ARG A 601 30.35 7.98 18.77
CA ARG A 601 29.00 7.68 19.27
C ARG A 601 27.91 8.38 18.46
N LEU A 602 28.14 9.61 18.02
CA LEU A 602 27.20 10.35 17.17
C LEU A 602 26.96 9.58 15.86
N VAL A 603 28.03 9.21 15.15
CA VAL A 603 27.92 8.39 13.93
C VAL A 603 27.28 7.03 14.26
N GLY A 604 27.62 6.48 15.43
CA GLY A 604 27.06 5.21 15.90
C GLY A 604 25.54 5.20 16.10
N ARG A 605 24.90 6.35 16.32
CA ARG A 605 23.43 6.44 16.43
C ARG A 605 22.70 6.10 15.14
N PHE A 606 23.37 6.25 14.01
CA PHE A 606 22.83 5.87 12.71
C PHE A 606 22.84 4.35 12.47
N GLY A 607 23.18 3.52 13.46
CA GLY A 607 23.04 2.06 13.39
C GLY A 607 24.30 1.32 12.94
N ILE A 608 25.43 2.02 12.79
CA ILE A 608 26.74 1.47 12.49
C ILE A 608 27.61 1.42 13.76
N ARG A 609 28.40 0.36 13.97
CA ARG A 609 29.37 0.35 15.07
C ARG A 609 30.60 1.17 14.66
N VAL A 610 30.96 2.19 15.44
CA VAL A 610 32.13 3.03 15.14
C VAL A 610 33.16 2.91 16.25
N ARG A 611 34.37 2.46 15.90
CA ARG A 611 35.50 2.41 16.83
C ARG A 611 36.35 3.66 16.69
N PRO A 612 36.56 4.47 17.74
CA PRO A 612 37.51 5.56 17.70
C PRO A 612 38.94 5.03 17.80
N GLU A 613 39.82 5.48 16.89
CA GLU A 613 41.24 5.18 16.90
C GLU A 613 42.04 6.47 16.78
N HIS A 614 42.91 6.69 17.76
CA HIS A 614 43.83 7.83 17.74
C HIS A 614 45.05 7.46 16.90
N ASP A 615 45.29 8.21 15.84
CA ASP A 615 46.50 8.09 15.02
C ASP A 615 47.60 9.03 15.56
N ALA A 616 48.84 8.55 15.59
CA ALA A 616 50.00 9.31 16.05
C ALA A 616 50.54 10.31 15.00
N GLY A 617 50.06 10.24 13.75
CA GLY A 617 50.40 11.20 12.70
C GLY A 617 49.88 12.61 13.02
N ALA A 618 50.68 13.66 12.76
CA ALA A 618 50.29 15.04 13.07
C ALA A 618 49.54 15.69 11.90
N GLY A 619 48.34 16.20 12.16
CA GLY A 619 47.68 17.21 11.31
C GLY A 619 46.71 16.69 10.25
N GLU A 620 46.29 15.43 10.29
CA GLU A 620 45.22 14.94 9.41
C GLU A 620 43.81 15.12 10.02
N PRO A 621 42.81 15.53 9.21
CA PRO A 621 41.43 15.68 9.64
C PRO A 621 40.83 14.34 10.06
N ALA A 622 39.82 14.35 10.95
CA ALA A 622 39.16 13.11 11.36
C ALA A 622 38.45 12.45 10.16
N ARG A 623 38.69 11.16 9.96
CA ARG A 623 38.17 10.36 8.85
C ARG A 623 37.45 9.13 9.34
N LEU A 624 36.36 8.79 8.66
CA LEU A 624 35.65 7.55 8.84
C LEU A 624 36.08 6.55 7.77
N GLU A 625 36.46 5.36 8.20
CA GLU A 625 37.05 4.32 7.37
C GLU A 625 36.30 3.00 7.50
N TRP A 626 36.18 2.27 6.40
CA TRP A 626 35.58 0.94 6.38
C TRP A 626 36.12 0.10 5.24
N GLU A 627 36.01 -1.21 5.38
CA GLU A 627 36.35 -2.16 4.33
C GLU A 627 35.18 -2.35 3.37
N THR A 628 35.51 -2.42 2.09
CA THR A 628 34.60 -2.80 1.00
C THR A 628 35.23 -3.95 0.21
N ALA A 629 34.45 -4.60 -0.65
CA ALA A 629 34.98 -5.62 -1.56
C ALA A 629 36.10 -5.10 -2.49
N GLU A 630 36.14 -3.78 -2.75
CA GLU A 630 37.13 -3.13 -3.60
C GLU A 630 38.35 -2.60 -2.81
N GLY A 631 38.36 -2.77 -1.49
CA GLY A 631 39.42 -2.30 -0.58
C GLY A 631 38.93 -1.35 0.51
N GLU A 632 39.86 -0.68 1.17
CA GLU A 632 39.58 0.30 2.23
C GLU A 632 39.03 1.60 1.64
N SER A 633 37.90 2.05 2.18
CA SER A 633 37.27 3.34 1.86
C SER A 633 37.43 4.30 3.03
N SER A 634 37.65 5.58 2.73
CA SER A 634 37.86 6.63 3.74
C SER A 634 37.18 7.92 3.32
N VAL A 635 36.47 8.57 4.25
CA VAL A 635 35.84 9.89 4.04
C VAL A 635 36.08 10.82 5.23
N PRO A 636 36.32 12.12 5.01
CA PRO A 636 36.45 13.08 6.09
C PRO A 636 35.13 13.25 6.85
N LEU A 637 35.21 13.31 8.19
CA LEU A 637 34.10 13.59 9.10
C LEU A 637 34.18 15.00 9.71
N VAL A 638 35.39 15.47 10.00
CA VAL A 638 35.65 16.85 10.46
C VAL A 638 36.86 17.39 9.70
N GLY A 639 36.65 18.45 8.90
CA GLY A 639 37.69 19.09 8.10
C GLY A 639 38.47 20.15 8.87
N HIS A 640 39.46 20.76 8.22
CA HIS A 640 40.24 21.86 8.82
C HIS A 640 39.43 23.16 8.96
N ASP A 641 38.52 23.43 8.03
CA ASP A 641 37.73 24.66 8.02
C ASP A 641 36.49 24.56 8.93
N ARG A 642 36.17 25.64 9.64
CA ARG A 642 34.95 25.76 10.46
C ARG A 642 33.69 25.77 9.60
N GLY A 643 32.60 25.22 10.14
CA GLY A 643 31.29 25.18 9.48
C GLY A 643 31.13 24.06 8.43
N THR A 644 32.17 23.25 8.22
CA THR A 644 32.14 22.16 7.23
C THR A 644 31.65 20.82 7.81
N ALA A 645 31.65 20.67 9.14
CA ALA A 645 31.35 19.38 9.78
C ALA A 645 29.95 18.83 9.44
N PRO A 646 28.88 19.65 9.38
CA PRO A 646 27.55 19.15 8.98
C PRO A 646 27.51 18.53 7.58
N GLY A 647 28.10 19.19 6.59
CA GLY A 647 28.18 18.66 5.22
C GLY A 647 29.03 17.38 5.14
N LEU A 648 30.14 17.34 5.88
CA LEU A 648 31.01 16.16 5.95
C LEU A 648 30.34 14.96 6.60
N LEU A 649 29.57 15.14 7.69
CA LEU A 649 28.77 14.07 8.27
C LEU A 649 27.77 13.51 7.25
N LEU A 650 27.04 14.37 6.54
CA LEU A 650 26.08 13.91 5.54
C LEU A 650 26.75 13.19 4.37
N ALA A 651 27.92 13.66 3.93
CA ALA A 651 28.72 12.99 2.90
C ALA A 651 29.22 11.61 3.38
N ALA A 652 29.63 11.50 4.65
CA ALA A 652 30.02 10.23 5.25
C ALA A 652 28.85 9.24 5.32
N LEU A 653 27.68 9.70 5.77
CA LEU A 653 26.45 8.89 5.80
C LEU A 653 26.00 8.49 4.38
N ALA A 654 26.13 9.38 3.39
CA ALA A 654 25.87 9.06 1.99
C ALA A 654 26.79 7.94 1.48
N ALA A 655 28.08 8.01 1.81
CA ALA A 655 29.06 6.99 1.41
C ALA A 655 28.78 5.63 2.07
N LEU A 656 28.50 5.61 3.38
CA LEU A 656 28.09 4.40 4.09
C LEU A 656 26.80 3.80 3.52
N PHE A 657 25.80 4.63 3.22
CA PHE A 657 24.56 4.18 2.60
C PHE A 657 24.81 3.50 1.27
N ARG A 658 25.60 4.12 0.38
CA ARG A 658 25.98 3.54 -0.92
C ARG A 658 26.79 2.24 -0.76
N ALA A 659 27.60 2.14 0.28
CA ALA A 659 28.35 0.93 0.62
C ALA A 659 27.49 -0.19 1.24
N GLY A 660 26.17 -0.01 1.37
CA GLY A 660 25.26 -1.06 1.84
C GLY A 660 24.95 -1.03 3.33
N ALA A 661 25.40 -0.01 4.09
CA ALA A 661 25.04 0.11 5.51
C ALA A 661 23.52 0.34 5.69
N ASP A 662 22.91 -0.35 6.65
CA ASP A 662 21.49 -0.15 7.02
C ASP A 662 21.39 0.98 8.06
N LEU A 663 21.30 2.22 7.56
CA LEU A 663 21.37 3.43 8.37
C LEU A 663 20.00 3.88 8.90
N ARG A 664 19.99 4.41 10.12
CA ARG A 664 18.80 4.95 10.80
C ARG A 664 18.82 6.48 10.81
N PHE A 665 18.19 7.11 9.84
CA PHE A 665 18.27 8.57 9.62
C PHE A 665 17.32 9.42 10.47
N GLY A 666 16.55 8.82 11.38
CA GLY A 666 15.52 9.54 12.17
C GLY A 666 16.06 10.78 12.89
N GLU A 667 17.30 10.70 13.38
CA GLU A 667 17.93 11.75 14.17
C GLU A 667 18.48 12.93 13.35
N LEU A 668 18.45 12.86 12.01
CA LEU A 668 18.81 14.01 11.14
C LEU A 668 17.66 15.01 11.00
N GLY A 669 16.43 14.62 11.34
CA GLY A 669 15.26 15.50 11.26
C GLY A 669 15.42 16.73 12.16
N ALA A 670 14.93 17.88 11.71
CA ALA A 670 14.78 19.03 12.59
C ALA A 670 13.56 18.82 13.50
N ALA A 671 13.53 19.52 14.64
CA ALA A 671 12.35 19.49 15.50
C ALA A 671 11.13 20.01 14.72
N GLY A 672 10.07 19.20 14.66
CA GLY A 672 8.85 19.54 13.92
C GLY A 672 8.87 19.25 12.41
N THR A 673 9.94 18.65 11.86
CA THR A 673 9.90 18.14 10.48
C THR A 673 8.78 17.12 10.32
N ARG A 674 7.89 17.35 9.34
CA ARG A 674 6.82 16.42 8.99
C ARG A 674 7.17 15.64 7.73
N LEU A 675 6.71 14.41 7.66
CA LEU A 675 6.79 13.58 6.48
C LEU A 675 5.82 14.08 5.40
N LEU A 676 6.20 13.94 4.14
CA LEU A 676 5.40 14.30 2.97
C LEU A 676 4.73 13.07 2.38
N GLY A 677 3.44 13.18 2.07
CA GLY A 677 2.66 12.05 1.54
C GLY A 677 2.53 12.00 0.02
N ASP A 678 3.01 13.02 -0.69
CA ASP A 678 2.83 13.24 -2.13
C ASP A 678 4.14 13.04 -2.94
N LEU A 679 5.17 12.46 -2.32
CA LEU A 679 6.41 12.13 -3.03
C LEU A 679 6.19 10.96 -4.01
N PRO A 680 7.00 10.90 -5.09
CA PRO A 680 7.04 9.73 -5.97
C PRO A 680 7.21 8.41 -5.18
N THR A 681 6.48 7.40 -5.60
CA THR A 681 6.53 6.04 -5.03
C THR A 681 7.39 5.13 -5.89
N TYR A 682 7.63 3.90 -5.42
CA TYR A 682 8.43 2.91 -6.14
C TYR A 682 7.93 2.68 -7.59
N PRO A 683 8.81 2.74 -8.61
CA PRO A 683 8.44 2.49 -9.99
C PRO A 683 8.49 0.99 -10.31
N PHE A 684 7.36 0.31 -10.09
CA PHE A 684 7.21 -1.12 -10.37
C PHE A 684 7.42 -1.45 -11.85
N GLN A 685 8.16 -2.53 -12.11
CA GLN A 685 8.41 -3.01 -13.45
C GLN A 685 7.15 -3.62 -14.06
N ARG A 686 6.80 -3.19 -15.28
CA ARG A 686 5.57 -3.61 -15.96
C ARG A 686 5.82 -4.87 -16.78
N LYS A 687 5.86 -6.04 -16.14
CA LYS A 687 5.95 -7.36 -16.82
C LYS A 687 4.56 -7.97 -16.98
N ARG A 688 4.22 -8.48 -18.17
CA ARG A 688 2.88 -9.03 -18.47
C ARG A 688 2.70 -10.43 -17.88
N PHE A 689 1.59 -10.61 -17.16
CA PHE A 689 1.13 -11.87 -16.57
C PHE A 689 -0.35 -12.08 -16.88
N TRP A 690 -0.64 -13.10 -17.68
CA TRP A 690 -2.00 -13.45 -18.08
C TRP A 690 -2.11 -14.95 -18.40
N ILE A 691 -3.34 -15.47 -18.39
CA ILE A 691 -3.67 -16.81 -18.87
C ILE A 691 -4.09 -16.68 -20.33
N ASP A 692 -3.25 -17.15 -21.25
CA ASP A 692 -3.42 -16.90 -22.69
C ASP A 692 -4.53 -17.75 -23.34
N GLU A 693 -4.92 -18.89 -22.77
CA GLU A 693 -6.04 -19.71 -23.27
C GLU A 693 -7.09 -19.98 -22.17
N PRO A 694 -8.38 -19.64 -22.37
CA PRO A 694 -9.46 -20.15 -21.54
C PRO A 694 -9.64 -21.64 -21.81
N LEU A 695 -9.69 -22.45 -20.78
CA LEU A 695 -9.70 -23.90 -20.95
C LEU A 695 -11.02 -24.53 -21.42
N VAL A 696 -12.01 -23.78 -21.90
CA VAL A 696 -13.23 -24.40 -22.45
C VAL A 696 -13.81 -23.68 -23.68
N GLY A 697 -13.82 -24.40 -24.81
CA GLY A 697 -15.07 -24.73 -25.52
C GLY A 697 -15.53 -23.88 -26.71
N ALA A 698 -14.89 -24.02 -27.87
CA ALA A 698 -15.57 -23.96 -29.16
C ALA A 698 -15.34 -25.29 -29.88
N GLY A 699 -16.41 -26.01 -30.20
CA GLY A 699 -16.33 -27.34 -30.82
C GLY A 699 -15.62 -27.32 -32.17
N GLY A 700 -14.72 -28.28 -32.38
CA GLY A 700 -14.20 -28.63 -33.69
C GLY A 700 -12.71 -28.99 -33.70
N GLY A 701 -12.42 -30.30 -33.67
CA GLY A 701 -11.12 -30.84 -34.05
C GLY A 701 -10.26 -31.30 -32.88
N ARG A 702 -10.31 -32.60 -32.60
CA ARG A 702 -9.19 -33.30 -31.96
C ARG A 702 -7.93 -33.01 -32.79
N GLN A 703 -7.01 -32.25 -32.21
CA GLN A 703 -5.59 -32.46 -32.43
C GLN A 703 -5.01 -32.87 -31.09
N ASP A 704 -4.65 -34.15 -31.01
CA ASP A 704 -3.74 -34.68 -30.00
C ASP A 704 -2.42 -33.87 -30.08
N SER A 705 -2.33 -32.76 -29.36
CA SER A 705 -1.03 -32.19 -29.03
C SER A 705 -0.51 -32.97 -27.84
N ALA A 706 0.22 -34.04 -28.14
CA ALA A 706 1.09 -34.70 -27.18
C ALA A 706 1.87 -33.62 -26.43
N VAL A 707 1.55 -33.43 -25.15
CA VAL A 707 2.42 -32.75 -24.20
C VAL A 707 3.70 -33.57 -24.18
N ALA A 708 4.67 -33.14 -24.99
CA ALA A 708 5.99 -33.72 -25.01
C ALA A 708 6.56 -33.51 -23.60
N ALA A 709 6.55 -34.57 -22.80
CA ALA A 709 7.35 -34.69 -21.60
C ALA A 709 8.81 -34.45 -21.99
N ARG A 710 9.27 -33.19 -21.92
CA ARG A 710 10.69 -32.86 -21.85
C ARG A 710 11.16 -33.16 -20.43
N GLY A 711 11.05 -34.43 -20.02
CA GLY A 711 11.71 -34.87 -18.81
C GLY A 711 13.21 -34.84 -19.07
N HIS A 712 13.94 -34.00 -18.36
CA HIS A 712 15.39 -34.15 -18.26
C HIS A 712 15.67 -35.58 -17.77
N ARG A 713 16.42 -36.37 -18.55
CA ARG A 713 16.77 -37.74 -18.13
C ARG A 713 17.76 -37.61 -16.97
N ALA A 714 17.40 -38.14 -15.81
CA ALA A 714 18.26 -38.11 -14.64
C ALA A 714 19.64 -38.72 -14.97
N PRO A 715 20.75 -37.98 -14.80
CA PRO A 715 22.10 -38.48 -15.03
C PRO A 715 22.48 -39.53 -13.98
N ALA A 716 23.56 -40.27 -14.28
CA ALA A 716 24.08 -41.27 -13.35
C ALA A 716 24.48 -40.61 -12.02
N PRO A 717 24.12 -41.18 -10.86
CA PRO A 717 24.44 -40.60 -9.54
C PRO A 717 25.92 -40.30 -9.30
N ALA A 718 26.83 -40.98 -10.01
CA ALA A 718 28.27 -40.78 -9.88
C ALA A 718 28.79 -39.51 -10.58
N ASP A 719 28.03 -38.94 -11.52
CA ASP A 719 28.40 -37.75 -12.27
C ASP A 719 27.85 -36.48 -11.59
N ARG A 720 28.58 -35.99 -10.58
CA ARG A 720 28.12 -34.89 -9.72
C ARG A 720 27.87 -33.59 -10.49
N GLU A 721 28.65 -33.31 -11.54
CA GLU A 721 28.48 -32.10 -12.35
C GLU A 721 27.20 -32.20 -13.19
N ALA A 722 26.97 -33.36 -13.82
CA ALA A 722 25.72 -33.60 -14.53
C ALA A 722 24.50 -33.58 -13.60
N VAL A 723 24.60 -34.15 -12.39
CA VAL A 723 23.53 -34.12 -11.38
C VAL A 723 23.22 -32.68 -10.96
N ARG A 724 24.23 -31.83 -10.70
CA ARG A 724 24.00 -30.41 -10.38
C ARG A 724 23.27 -29.68 -11.51
N ALA A 725 23.70 -29.88 -12.76
CA ALA A 725 23.03 -29.28 -13.92
C ALA A 725 21.59 -29.81 -14.09
N TYR A 726 21.35 -31.10 -13.82
CA TYR A 726 20.02 -31.68 -13.81
C TYR A 726 19.12 -31.07 -12.73
N LEU A 727 19.61 -30.94 -11.50
CA LEU A 727 18.88 -30.31 -10.40
C LEU A 727 18.53 -28.86 -10.74
N MET A 728 19.46 -28.13 -11.36
CA MET A 728 19.16 -26.77 -11.83
C MET A 728 18.11 -26.73 -12.92
N ALA A 729 18.20 -27.64 -13.89
CA ALA A 729 17.22 -27.74 -14.96
C ALA A 729 15.81 -28.07 -14.41
N VAL A 730 15.71 -28.99 -13.43
CA VAL A 730 14.44 -29.34 -12.76
C VAL A 730 13.87 -28.15 -11.98
N LEU A 731 14.70 -27.38 -11.25
CA LEU A 731 14.22 -26.19 -10.56
C LEU A 731 13.76 -25.10 -11.56
N THR A 732 14.53 -24.87 -12.63
CA THR A 732 14.19 -23.92 -13.70
C THR A 732 12.86 -24.27 -14.35
N GLU A 733 12.63 -25.57 -14.63
CA GLU A 733 11.36 -26.09 -15.14
C GLU A 733 10.22 -25.90 -14.14
N ALA A 734 10.43 -26.22 -12.86
CA ALA A 734 9.41 -26.07 -11.82
C ALA A 734 8.96 -24.61 -11.65
N LEU A 735 9.92 -23.67 -11.71
CA LEU A 735 9.70 -22.22 -11.66
C LEU A 735 9.08 -21.64 -12.94
N GLN A 736 9.14 -22.38 -14.06
CA GLN A 736 8.88 -21.86 -15.40
C GLN A 736 9.67 -20.58 -15.70
N ALA A 737 10.93 -20.52 -15.24
CA ALA A 737 11.79 -19.37 -15.45
C ALA A 737 12.27 -19.32 -16.91
N SER A 738 12.41 -18.11 -17.46
CA SER A 738 12.94 -17.90 -18.82
C SER A 738 14.45 -18.05 -18.90
N GLU A 739 15.13 -17.86 -17.76
CA GLU A 739 16.57 -18.00 -17.59
C GLU A 739 16.85 -18.88 -16.38
N GLU A 740 18.04 -19.48 -16.34
CA GLU A 740 18.49 -20.30 -15.22
C GLU A 740 18.65 -19.42 -13.97
N PRO A 741 18.15 -19.84 -12.79
CA PRO A 741 18.34 -19.10 -11.55
C PRO A 741 19.81 -18.86 -11.21
N ASP A 742 20.10 -17.72 -10.60
CA ASP A 742 21.46 -17.39 -10.14
C ASP A 742 21.94 -18.41 -9.09
N ALA A 743 23.08 -19.06 -9.37
CA ALA A 743 23.67 -20.07 -8.49
C ALA A 743 24.11 -19.50 -7.14
N ASP A 744 24.40 -18.19 -7.09
CA ASP A 744 24.75 -17.49 -5.84
C ASP A 744 23.49 -17.02 -5.07
N GLY A 745 22.31 -17.05 -5.72
CA GLY A 745 21.02 -16.76 -5.11
C GLY A 745 20.44 -17.96 -4.34
N SER A 746 19.49 -17.70 -3.43
CA SER A 746 18.79 -18.76 -2.70
C SER A 746 17.55 -19.28 -3.46
N PHE A 747 16.95 -20.36 -2.96
CA PHE A 747 15.69 -20.89 -3.50
C PHE A 747 14.57 -19.82 -3.45
N LEU A 748 14.52 -19.01 -2.40
CA LEU A 748 13.56 -17.90 -2.27
C LEU A 748 13.86 -16.74 -3.23
N ASP A 749 15.15 -16.42 -3.46
CA ASP A 749 15.54 -15.37 -4.40
C ASP A 749 15.17 -15.73 -5.84
N ALA A 750 15.20 -17.03 -6.18
CA ALA A 750 14.70 -17.56 -7.45
C ALA A 750 13.16 -17.54 -7.58
N GLY A 751 12.44 -17.05 -6.55
CA GLY A 751 10.97 -17.06 -6.48
C GLY A 751 10.39 -18.40 -6.03
N GLY A 752 11.20 -19.32 -5.53
CA GLY A 752 10.76 -20.57 -4.96
C GLY A 752 9.99 -20.37 -3.66
N ASP A 753 8.95 -21.16 -3.45
CA ASP A 753 8.13 -21.17 -2.23
C ASP A 753 7.96 -22.59 -1.69
N SER A 754 7.15 -22.76 -0.64
CA SER A 754 6.89 -24.09 -0.07
C SER A 754 6.16 -25.05 -1.02
N PHE A 755 5.42 -24.56 -2.04
CA PHE A 755 4.80 -25.43 -3.03
C PHE A 755 5.80 -25.90 -4.08
N LEU A 756 6.62 -24.99 -4.58
CA LEU A 756 7.69 -25.29 -5.53
C LEU A 756 8.75 -26.17 -4.90
N SER A 757 9.02 -26.02 -3.60
CA SER A 757 9.92 -26.90 -2.87
C SER A 757 9.41 -28.34 -2.84
N VAL A 758 8.11 -28.55 -2.61
CA VAL A 758 7.46 -29.87 -2.66
C VAL A 758 7.46 -30.43 -4.08
N LEU A 759 7.16 -29.62 -5.10
CA LEU A 759 7.19 -30.05 -6.51
C LEU A 759 8.60 -30.46 -6.94
N PHE A 760 9.59 -29.65 -6.58
CA PHE A 760 11.01 -29.92 -6.83
C PHE A 760 11.43 -31.23 -6.15
N ILE A 761 11.18 -31.38 -4.85
CA ILE A 761 11.50 -32.61 -4.10
C ILE A 761 10.82 -33.82 -4.72
N THR A 762 9.52 -33.73 -5.02
CA THR A 762 8.78 -34.84 -5.62
C THR A 762 9.45 -35.30 -6.92
N LYS A 763 9.92 -34.35 -7.74
CA LYS A 763 10.61 -34.67 -8.99
C LYS A 763 11.99 -35.28 -8.80
N VAL A 764 12.74 -34.83 -7.80
CA VAL A 764 14.04 -35.40 -7.44
C VAL A 764 13.86 -36.81 -6.85
N GLU A 765 12.90 -37.00 -5.96
CA GLU A 765 12.56 -38.28 -5.31
C GLU A 765 12.09 -39.34 -6.32
N GLU A 766 11.31 -38.96 -7.35
CA GLU A 766 10.93 -39.84 -8.45
C GLU A 766 12.15 -40.53 -9.10
N ASN A 767 13.30 -39.85 -9.13
CA ASN A 767 14.50 -40.29 -9.84
C ASN A 767 15.60 -40.84 -8.94
N TYR A 768 15.76 -40.30 -7.72
CA TYR A 768 16.88 -40.62 -6.83
C TYR A 768 16.51 -41.25 -5.48
N ARG A 769 15.24 -41.16 -5.04
CA ARG A 769 14.72 -41.79 -3.79
C ARG A 769 15.55 -41.48 -2.53
N LEU A 770 15.87 -40.22 -2.30
CA LEU A 770 16.76 -39.76 -1.22
C LEU A 770 16.06 -39.74 0.15
N GLY A 771 14.72 -39.78 0.17
CA GLY A 771 13.94 -39.64 1.40
C GLY A 771 13.85 -38.19 1.89
N LEU A 772 14.06 -37.22 1.02
CA LEU A 772 14.00 -35.79 1.35
C LEU A 772 12.59 -35.36 1.75
N THR A 773 12.52 -34.52 2.77
CA THR A 773 11.30 -33.81 3.14
C THR A 773 11.43 -32.31 2.88
N ALA A 774 10.30 -31.62 2.67
CA ALA A 774 10.29 -30.18 2.39
C ALA A 774 10.83 -29.34 3.55
N GLU A 775 10.86 -29.87 4.78
CA GLU A 775 11.42 -29.22 5.97
C GLU A 775 12.95 -29.25 6.00
N GLU A 776 13.57 -30.12 5.21
CA GLU A 776 15.02 -30.29 5.15
C GLU A 776 15.69 -29.44 4.06
N LEU A 777 14.90 -28.72 3.25
CA LEU A 777 15.42 -27.79 2.24
C LEU A 777 15.91 -26.49 2.90
N PRO A 778 17.20 -26.17 2.84
CA PRO A 778 17.71 -24.90 3.33
C PRO A 778 17.38 -23.80 2.30
N LEU A 779 16.16 -23.26 2.35
CA LEU A 779 15.62 -22.30 1.38
C LEU A 779 16.43 -20.99 1.25
N ASP A 780 17.25 -20.67 2.24
CA ASP A 780 18.10 -19.48 2.30
C ASP A 780 19.56 -19.72 1.84
N LEU A 781 19.94 -20.97 1.57
CA LEU A 781 21.30 -21.33 1.14
C LEU A 781 21.49 -21.05 -0.36
N PRO A 782 22.68 -20.59 -0.81
CA PRO A 782 22.94 -20.43 -2.24
C PRO A 782 22.69 -21.72 -3.02
N LEU A 783 22.02 -21.62 -4.16
CA LEU A 783 21.59 -22.76 -4.97
C LEU A 783 22.78 -23.64 -5.39
N GLY A 784 23.91 -23.04 -5.74
CA GLY A 784 25.14 -23.75 -6.10
C GLY A 784 25.70 -24.59 -4.94
N GLU A 785 25.66 -24.06 -3.72
CA GLU A 785 26.05 -24.79 -2.52
C GLU A 785 25.05 -25.90 -2.19
N PHE A 786 23.75 -25.59 -2.29
CA PHE A 786 22.66 -26.50 -1.99
C PHE A 786 22.66 -27.72 -2.93
N PHE A 787 22.67 -27.50 -4.24
CA PHE A 787 22.77 -28.57 -5.23
C PHE A 787 24.11 -29.29 -5.16
N GLY A 788 25.16 -28.61 -4.68
CA GLY A 788 26.43 -29.25 -4.39
C GLY A 788 26.30 -30.35 -3.35
N ARG A 789 25.67 -30.04 -2.22
CA ARG A 789 25.38 -31.01 -1.14
C ARG A 789 24.46 -32.11 -1.63
N LEU A 790 23.40 -31.76 -2.35
CA LEU A 790 22.42 -32.74 -2.84
C LEU A 790 23.03 -33.73 -3.84
N ALA A 791 23.93 -33.26 -4.71
CA ALA A 791 24.66 -34.14 -5.63
C ALA A 791 25.64 -35.07 -4.89
N ASP A 792 26.22 -34.62 -3.78
CA ASP A 792 27.07 -35.46 -2.93
C ASP A 792 26.24 -36.55 -2.24
N ASP A 793 25.08 -36.21 -1.68
CA ASP A 793 24.13 -37.15 -1.05
C ASP A 793 23.63 -38.21 -2.04
N ILE A 794 23.25 -37.80 -3.26
CA ILE A 794 22.87 -38.70 -4.36
C ILE A 794 23.99 -39.69 -4.69
N ALA A 795 25.23 -39.20 -4.75
CA ALA A 795 26.37 -40.04 -5.06
C ALA A 795 26.69 -41.02 -3.91
N ASP A 796 26.52 -40.60 -2.65
CA ASP A 796 26.73 -41.44 -1.47
C ASP A 796 25.68 -42.54 -1.34
N GLN A 797 24.40 -42.22 -1.53
CA GLN A 797 23.32 -43.20 -1.46
C GLN A 797 23.46 -44.29 -2.55
N ALA A 798 23.89 -43.90 -3.76
CA ALA A 798 24.17 -44.85 -4.83
C ALA A 798 25.37 -45.76 -4.52
N ARG A 799 26.39 -45.26 -3.80
CA ARG A 799 27.52 -46.07 -3.33
C ARG A 799 27.08 -47.10 -2.30
N THR A 800 26.23 -46.71 -1.34
CA THR A 800 25.71 -47.63 -0.30
C THR A 800 24.79 -48.69 -0.90
N ALA A 801 23.90 -48.32 -1.83
CA ALA A 801 23.03 -49.28 -2.52
C ALA A 801 23.82 -50.26 -3.42
N GLY A 802 24.91 -49.80 -4.02
CA GLY A 802 25.83 -50.64 -4.80
C GLY A 802 26.74 -51.56 -3.97
N ALA A 803 26.92 -51.26 -2.68
CA ALA A 803 27.65 -52.10 -1.74
C ALA A 803 26.77 -53.25 -1.21
N ASP A 804 25.51 -52.99 -0.88
CA ASP A 804 24.54 -54.02 -0.47
C ASP A 804 24.19 -54.99 -1.63
N GLY A 805 24.16 -54.50 -2.88
CA GLY A 805 23.92 -55.33 -4.06
C GLY A 805 25.08 -56.27 -4.45
N ARG A 806 26.25 -56.18 -3.80
CA ARG A 806 27.39 -57.08 -4.02
C ARG A 806 27.46 -58.24 -3.02
N GLU A 807 26.60 -58.29 -2.00
CA GLU A 807 26.52 -59.43 -1.08
C GLU A 807 25.47 -60.50 -1.49
N GLU A 808 24.56 -60.22 -2.44
CA GLU A 808 23.59 -61.22 -2.95
C GLU A 808 24.03 -61.95 -4.24
N GLY A 809 25.28 -61.76 -4.66
CA GLY A 809 25.85 -62.37 -5.87
C GLY A 809 27.18 -63.08 -5.64
N ALA A 810 27.22 -64.02 -4.68
CA ALA A 810 28.28 -65.02 -4.53
C ALA A 810 27.69 -66.43 -4.41
#